data_AF-A0A7Y3ITQ7-F1
#
_entry.id   AF-A0A7Y3ITQ7-F1
#
_cell.length_a   1.000
_cell.length_b   1.000
_cell.length_c   1.000
_cell.angle_alpha   90.00
_cell.angle_beta   90.00
_cell.angle_gamma   90.00
#
_symmetry.space_group_name_H-M   'P 1'
#
loop_
_entity.id
_entity.type
_entity.pdbx_description
1 polymer ?
#
loop_
_entity_poly.entity_id
_entity_poly.type
_entity_poly.pdbx_seq_one_letter_code
_entity_poly.pdbx_strand_id
1 'polypeptide(L)'
;MSMKLSSAKAQEKFWDVLNLKVTSKDKFTPSVVIEKPLIQQKVEPENYVETKIATKYGEFNFRVYAAIHGKETVVLWTDNLNTAAPVLVRVHSECLTGDLFDSFRCDCGPQLHKSLQMINKEGGVLIYLRQEGRGIGLLEKIKTYQLQSKGYDTFEANVALGHRPDERSYEMVKTVLSDLKIQSIRLITNNPSKISEVAKLGINVVERVPVVIKPNKHNRKYFKTKCDKFRHCFDGKNDIYFYQFHAETQDHVKEIAEFVKDKKRDPLLKIFVGITADHSTLLNESEITRIESICNACNLYEDFIPVLHFSFRHSPNVIEAINLINERMSFIVRLQMNDLPSLKMKYFELAGSYFSLDIPICDENFDSIHNKRFRNFIRKSNAFLLLDNSKGRGIQEPKDSLSKKIDTILGYSLKNIAIFGGFGPNELDTYFELRRYYRINFSIDAETKLKTNGQVDIEKTRVYLSQLIRFDDPKQSSIDQTKSFLNQHRRSDWDKVTIENKEFLIHPNVFHAGVFPSTSWFAEKVSKIVKGTTHFCEVGCGSGVISCFVGMSNPKIRVIATDINPFASENTKLNAERMKLQKRLEVKKGDVLDSIPEGSLFDTIFWALPFGFLDPGTEMDLEDMQVFDPGYRAIRKFFQTARKFLKPNGRLLIGFSSDLGHYDLLEEIAKEFNLKLSKIDERAMTEVDQVKFEILEGIYY
;
A
#
# COMPACT_ATOMS: atom_id res chain seq x y z
N MET A 1 -8.74 -32.21 -11.77
CA MET A 1 -9.19 -33.28 -12.69
C MET A 1 -7.98 -33.69 -13.52
N SER A 2 -7.43 -34.90 -13.33
CA SER A 2 -6.19 -35.34 -14.00
C SER A 2 -6.50 -35.96 -15.36
N MET A 3 -5.93 -35.40 -16.44
CA MET A 3 -5.90 -36.07 -17.75
C MET A 3 -4.52 -36.73 -17.91
N LYS A 4 -4.48 -38.06 -17.86
CA LYS A 4 -3.33 -38.85 -18.32
C LYS A 4 -3.35 -38.87 -19.84
N LEU A 5 -2.39 -38.22 -20.50
CA LEU A 5 -2.15 -38.41 -21.93
C LEU A 5 -1.35 -39.71 -22.12
N SER A 6 -1.96 -40.66 -22.81
CA SER A 6 -1.40 -41.96 -23.14
C SER A 6 -0.51 -41.88 -24.39
N SER A 7 0.72 -42.38 -24.25
CA SER A 7 1.76 -42.60 -25.29
C SER A 7 2.83 -41.51 -25.46
N ALA A 8 4.09 -41.96 -25.42
CA ALA A 8 5.30 -41.13 -25.55
C ALA A 8 5.37 -40.35 -26.88
N LYS A 9 4.72 -40.86 -27.95
CA LYS A 9 4.63 -40.17 -29.25
C LYS A 9 3.76 -38.91 -29.21
N ALA A 10 2.78 -38.82 -28.32
CA ALA A 10 1.98 -37.60 -28.14
C ALA A 10 2.74 -36.54 -27.33
N GLN A 11 3.67 -36.94 -26.46
CA GLN A 11 4.55 -36.01 -25.73
C GLN A 11 5.61 -35.41 -26.65
N GLU A 12 6.29 -36.20 -27.49
CA GLU A 12 7.30 -35.67 -28.45
C GLU A 12 6.70 -34.62 -29.39
N LYS A 13 5.50 -34.85 -29.93
CA LYS A 13 4.80 -33.87 -30.78
C LYS A 13 4.40 -32.58 -30.04
N PHE A 14 4.23 -32.64 -28.72
CA PHE A 14 3.94 -31.47 -27.89
C PHE A 14 5.20 -30.64 -27.60
N TRP A 15 6.37 -31.29 -27.48
CA TRP A 15 7.65 -30.63 -27.25
C TRP A 15 8.22 -29.94 -28.51
N ASP A 16 8.02 -30.53 -29.69
CA ASP A 16 8.45 -29.94 -30.97
C ASP A 16 7.71 -28.63 -31.31
N VAL A 17 6.47 -28.47 -30.86
CA VAL A 17 5.70 -27.21 -31.02
C VAL A 17 6.26 -26.08 -30.15
N LEU A 18 7.03 -26.41 -29.10
CA LEU A 18 7.58 -25.46 -28.13
C LEU A 18 9.07 -25.14 -28.33
N ASN A 19 9.73 -25.70 -29.35
CA ASN A 19 11.14 -25.41 -29.70
C ASN A 19 12.16 -25.68 -28.55
N LEU A 20 11.94 -26.71 -27.74
CA LEU A 20 12.84 -27.10 -26.64
C LEU A 20 13.58 -28.41 -26.96
N LYS A 21 14.92 -28.40 -26.87
CA LYS A 21 15.75 -29.63 -27.02
C LYS A 21 15.90 -30.33 -25.67
N VAL A 22 15.59 -31.63 -25.64
CA VAL A 22 15.76 -32.50 -24.46
C VAL A 22 17.21 -32.96 -24.35
N THR A 23 17.90 -32.57 -23.27
CA THR A 23 19.28 -32.99 -22.97
C THR A 23 19.32 -33.99 -21.80
N SER A 24 18.82 -35.20 -22.05
CA SER A 24 19.26 -36.49 -21.47
C SER A 24 18.08 -37.46 -21.36
N LYS A 25 18.36 -38.75 -21.61
CA LYS A 25 17.41 -39.85 -21.44
C LYS A 25 17.80 -40.62 -20.18
N ASP A 26 17.42 -40.13 -19.01
CA ASP A 26 17.34 -40.97 -17.83
C ASP A 26 16.02 -40.76 -17.07
N LYS A 27 15.46 -41.89 -16.63
CA LYS A 27 14.11 -42.01 -16.07
C LYS A 27 14.09 -41.42 -14.66
N PHE A 28 13.48 -40.26 -14.48
CA PHE A 28 12.56 -39.85 -13.39
C PHE A 28 12.37 -38.33 -13.47
N THR A 29 11.12 -37.89 -13.74
CA THR A 29 10.58 -36.50 -13.70
C THR A 29 11.45 -35.36 -14.28
N PRO A 30 11.08 -34.74 -15.43
CA PRO A 30 11.82 -33.58 -15.95
C PRO A 30 11.55 -32.34 -15.10
N SER A 31 12.54 -31.89 -14.33
CA SER A 31 12.61 -30.56 -13.76
C SER A 31 13.04 -29.58 -14.86
N VAL A 32 12.13 -28.71 -15.29
CA VAL A 32 12.47 -27.60 -16.19
C VAL A 32 12.96 -26.44 -15.32
N VAL A 33 14.28 -26.30 -15.20
CA VAL A 33 14.90 -25.11 -14.61
C VAL A 33 14.97 -24.04 -15.68
N ILE A 34 14.19 -22.97 -15.53
CA ILE A 34 14.38 -21.73 -16.30
C ILE A 34 15.34 -20.86 -15.47
N GLU A 35 16.64 -21.05 -15.68
CA GLU A 35 17.63 -20.09 -15.20
C GLU A 35 17.55 -18.85 -16.09
N LYS A 36 16.98 -17.76 -15.56
CA LYS A 36 17.26 -16.41 -16.05
C LYS A 36 18.17 -15.73 -15.03
N PRO A 37 19.43 -15.41 -15.38
CA PRO A 37 20.30 -14.67 -14.49
C PRO A 37 19.80 -13.22 -14.37
N LEU A 38 19.34 -12.83 -13.17
CA LEU A 38 19.12 -11.43 -12.82
C LEU A 38 20.45 -10.82 -12.43
N ILE A 39 21.17 -10.35 -13.43
CA ILE A 39 22.33 -9.47 -13.23
C ILE A 39 21.78 -8.13 -12.75
N GLN A 40 22.01 -7.78 -11.48
CA GLN A 40 21.98 -6.39 -11.02
C GLN A 40 23.20 -5.67 -11.59
N GLN A 41 23.09 -5.23 -12.85
CA GLN A 41 23.95 -4.17 -13.38
C GLN A 41 23.17 -2.87 -13.27
N LYS A 42 23.87 -1.80 -12.87
CA LYS A 42 23.42 -0.42 -13.10
C LYS A 42 22.85 -0.35 -14.52
N VAL A 43 21.65 0.22 -14.66
CA VAL A 43 21.12 0.59 -15.97
C VAL A 43 22.14 1.53 -16.59
N GLU A 44 22.93 1.05 -17.54
CA GLU A 44 23.86 1.88 -18.29
C GLU A 44 22.99 2.84 -19.13
N PRO A 45 23.00 4.17 -18.85
CA PRO A 45 22.07 5.14 -19.43
C PRO A 45 22.20 5.33 -20.96
N GLU A 46 23.00 4.50 -21.64
CA GLU A 46 23.49 4.76 -22.99
C GLU A 46 23.23 3.62 -23.98
N ASN A 47 22.60 2.51 -23.56
CA ASN A 47 22.27 1.42 -24.48
C ASN A 47 20.91 1.63 -25.18
N TYR A 48 20.86 2.63 -26.05
CA TYR A 48 19.72 2.90 -26.92
C TYR A 48 20.17 3.24 -28.35
N VAL A 49 19.23 3.08 -29.30
CA VAL A 49 19.39 3.57 -30.66
C VAL A 49 18.26 4.57 -30.95
N GLU A 50 18.60 5.64 -31.65
CA GLU A 50 17.66 6.72 -31.98
C GLU A 50 17.64 7.00 -33.48
N THR A 51 16.46 7.33 -33.98
CA THR A 51 16.25 7.80 -35.34
C THR A 51 15.03 8.71 -35.39
N LYS A 52 14.70 9.26 -36.56
CA LYS A 52 13.45 9.97 -36.80
C LYS A 52 12.45 9.06 -37.50
N ILE A 53 11.19 9.11 -37.05
CA ILE A 53 10.09 8.38 -37.68
C ILE A 53 8.96 9.36 -38.00
N ALA A 54 8.62 9.42 -39.29
CA ALA A 54 7.42 10.09 -39.76
C ALA A 54 6.19 9.18 -39.53
N THR A 55 5.17 9.74 -38.90
CA THR A 55 3.89 9.06 -38.66
C THR A 55 2.74 9.91 -39.20
N LYS A 56 1.54 9.35 -39.28
CA LYS A 56 0.33 10.12 -39.61
C LYS A 56 -0.03 11.22 -38.58
N TYR A 57 0.64 11.24 -37.42
CA TYR A 57 0.43 12.25 -36.37
C TYR A 57 1.47 13.37 -36.41
N GLY A 58 2.57 13.17 -37.14
CA GLY A 58 3.73 14.05 -37.14
C GLY A 58 5.05 13.28 -37.18
N GLU A 59 6.15 14.02 -37.24
CA GLU A 59 7.51 13.51 -37.15
C GLU A 59 7.94 13.43 -35.68
N PHE A 60 8.48 12.30 -35.27
CA PHE A 60 8.96 12.09 -33.91
C PHE A 60 10.42 11.65 -33.93
N ASN A 61 11.18 12.13 -32.95
CA ASN A 61 12.37 11.43 -32.50
C ASN A 61 11.90 10.11 -31.88
N PHE A 62 12.55 9.02 -32.27
CA PHE A 62 12.18 7.66 -31.93
C PHE A 62 13.40 6.94 -31.37
N ARG A 63 13.33 6.61 -30.08
CA ARG A 63 14.40 5.94 -29.36
C ARG A 63 13.95 4.57 -28.88
N VAL A 64 14.82 3.58 -29.02
CA VAL A 64 14.61 2.24 -28.50
C VAL A 64 15.69 1.93 -27.49
N TYR A 65 15.27 1.73 -26.24
CA TYR A 65 16.12 1.25 -25.16
C TYR A 65 16.20 -0.27 -25.22
N ALA A 66 17.42 -0.80 -25.16
CA ALA A 66 17.63 -2.24 -25.07
C ALA A 66 16.94 -2.82 -23.82
N ALA A 67 16.45 -4.05 -23.93
CA ALA A 67 15.84 -4.74 -22.81
C ALA A 67 16.90 -5.13 -21.77
N ILE A 68 16.84 -4.57 -20.57
CA ILE A 68 17.70 -4.99 -19.44
C ILE A 68 17.06 -6.20 -18.73
N HIS A 69 15.76 -6.11 -18.45
CA HIS A 69 14.92 -7.23 -17.97
C HIS A 69 13.52 -7.11 -18.60
N GLY A 70 13.20 -7.97 -19.58
CA GLY A 70 11.90 -7.97 -20.26
C GLY A 70 12.02 -7.68 -21.75
N LYS A 71 11.25 -6.71 -22.24
CA LYS A 71 11.22 -6.31 -23.66
C LYS A 71 11.68 -4.86 -23.81
N GLU A 72 12.06 -4.48 -25.03
CA GLU A 72 12.56 -3.15 -25.36
C GLU A 72 11.54 -2.06 -24.99
N THR A 73 12.04 -0.91 -24.55
CA THR A 73 11.18 0.26 -24.31
C THR A 73 11.33 1.24 -25.47
N VAL A 74 10.20 1.65 -26.04
CA VAL A 74 10.19 2.58 -27.16
C VAL A 74 9.76 3.96 -26.64
N VAL A 75 10.44 5.00 -27.06
CA VAL A 75 10.19 6.38 -26.64
C VAL A 75 10.03 7.26 -27.88
N LEU A 76 8.99 8.08 -27.90
CA LEU A 76 8.74 9.07 -28.94
C LEU A 76 8.62 10.46 -28.34
N TRP A 77 9.25 11.46 -28.94
CA TRP A 77 9.04 12.86 -28.59
C TRP A 77 9.20 13.76 -29.83
N THR A 78 8.77 15.00 -29.72
CA THR A 78 8.86 16.00 -30.79
C THR A 78 9.98 17.01 -30.53
N ASP A 79 10.45 17.68 -31.58
CA ASP A 79 11.56 18.64 -31.51
C ASP A 79 11.23 19.90 -30.68
N ASN A 80 9.94 20.21 -30.50
CA ASN A 80 9.47 21.31 -29.64
C ASN A 80 9.39 20.93 -28.14
N LEU A 81 10.01 19.82 -27.72
CA LEU A 81 10.07 19.41 -26.33
C LEU A 81 10.81 20.46 -25.47
N ASN A 82 10.10 21.07 -24.52
CA ASN A 82 10.66 22.02 -23.56
C ASN A 82 10.77 21.38 -22.17
N THR A 83 11.98 21.00 -21.76
CA THR A 83 12.24 20.33 -20.48
C THR A 83 12.32 21.29 -19.28
N ALA A 84 12.33 22.61 -19.53
CA ALA A 84 12.32 23.63 -18.49
C ALA A 84 10.92 23.88 -17.89
N ALA A 85 9.87 23.36 -18.54
CA ALA A 85 8.49 23.41 -18.07
C ALA A 85 7.95 21.99 -17.83
N PRO A 86 6.84 21.81 -17.09
CA PRO A 86 6.22 20.49 -16.92
C PRO A 86 5.85 19.84 -18.26
N VAL A 87 6.50 18.73 -18.57
CA VAL A 87 6.39 18.07 -19.89
C VAL A 87 5.15 17.19 -19.97
N LEU A 88 4.40 17.28 -21.07
CA LEU A 88 3.31 16.37 -21.34
C LEU A 88 3.83 14.95 -21.61
N VAL A 89 3.51 13.99 -20.74
CA VAL A 89 4.02 12.62 -20.83
C VAL A 89 2.90 11.59 -20.91
N ARG A 90 2.97 10.68 -21.87
CA ARG A 90 2.13 9.48 -21.93
C ARG A 90 2.97 8.24 -21.68
N VAL A 91 2.74 7.58 -20.55
CA VAL A 91 3.20 6.20 -20.35
C VAL A 91 2.14 5.26 -20.93
N HIS A 92 2.47 4.50 -21.96
CA HIS A 92 1.57 3.57 -22.64
C HIS A 92 2.03 2.13 -22.41
N SER A 93 1.14 1.27 -21.91
CA SER A 93 1.43 -0.17 -21.80
C SER A 93 0.96 -0.87 -23.08
N GLU A 94 1.82 -1.66 -23.70
CA GLU A 94 1.55 -2.40 -24.95
C GLU A 94 0.21 -3.13 -24.90
N CYS A 95 -0.57 -2.98 -25.96
CA CYS A 95 -1.81 -3.73 -26.17
C CYS A 95 -1.92 -4.08 -27.64
N LEU A 96 -1.30 -5.17 -28.08
CA LEU A 96 -1.23 -5.59 -29.48
C LEU A 96 -2.60 -5.57 -30.17
N THR A 97 -3.61 -6.15 -29.52
CA THR A 97 -4.98 -6.19 -30.06
C THR A 97 -5.58 -4.81 -30.28
N GLY A 98 -5.28 -3.86 -29.39
CA GLY A 98 -5.85 -2.51 -29.47
C GLY A 98 -5.02 -1.57 -30.33
N ASP A 99 -3.70 -1.63 -30.20
CA ASP A 99 -2.75 -0.70 -30.80
C ASP A 99 -2.50 -1.01 -32.29
N LEU A 100 -2.49 -2.29 -32.68
CA LEU A 100 -2.21 -2.72 -34.06
C LEU A 100 -3.47 -3.17 -34.82
N PHE A 101 -4.36 -3.91 -34.16
CA PHE A 101 -5.55 -4.51 -34.80
C PHE A 101 -6.85 -3.73 -34.55
N ASP A 102 -6.77 -2.53 -33.98
CA ASP A 102 -7.93 -1.65 -33.73
C ASP A 102 -9.10 -2.36 -33.00
N SER A 103 -8.79 -3.25 -32.06
CA SER A 103 -9.82 -4.02 -31.35
C SER A 103 -10.81 -3.11 -30.62
N PHE A 104 -12.08 -3.22 -30.99
CA PHE A 104 -13.19 -2.53 -30.31
C PHE A 104 -13.43 -3.00 -28.88
N ARG A 105 -12.77 -4.09 -28.41
CA ARG A 105 -12.94 -4.62 -27.04
C ARG A 105 -12.27 -3.78 -25.95
N CYS A 106 -11.30 -2.95 -26.31
CA CYS A 106 -10.61 -2.06 -25.38
C CYS A 106 -10.56 -0.63 -25.92
N ASP A 107 -9.84 0.26 -25.25
CA ASP A 107 -9.62 1.65 -25.65
C ASP A 107 -8.13 1.99 -25.82
N CYS A 108 -7.23 0.99 -25.81
CA CYS A 108 -5.80 1.21 -25.83
C CYS A 108 -5.32 1.91 -27.12
N GLY A 109 -5.69 1.42 -28.30
CA GLY A 109 -5.33 2.04 -29.58
C GLY A 109 -5.81 3.49 -29.71
N PRO A 110 -7.12 3.78 -29.49
CA PRO A 110 -7.61 5.16 -29.47
C PRO A 110 -6.89 6.07 -28.45
N GLN A 111 -6.53 5.56 -27.27
CA GLN A 111 -5.74 6.33 -26.30
C GLN A 111 -4.33 6.62 -26.83
N LEU A 112 -3.63 5.62 -27.40
CA LEU A 112 -2.30 5.79 -28.00
C LEU A 112 -2.33 6.90 -29.06
N HIS A 113 -3.29 6.80 -29.97
CA HIS A 113 -3.45 7.74 -31.08
C HIS A 113 -3.74 9.17 -30.61
N LYS A 114 -4.67 9.32 -29.65
CA LYS A 114 -5.01 10.63 -29.08
C LYS A 114 -3.83 11.23 -28.32
N SER A 115 -3.06 10.43 -27.58
CA SER A 115 -1.85 10.89 -26.91
C SER A 115 -0.78 11.36 -27.90
N LEU A 116 -0.54 10.62 -29.00
CA LEU A 116 0.41 11.05 -30.04
C LEU A 116 -0.01 12.37 -30.69
N GLN A 117 -1.31 12.59 -30.92
CA GLN A 117 -1.83 13.87 -31.42
C GLN A 117 -1.59 15.03 -30.44
N MET A 118 -1.84 14.80 -29.15
CA MET A 118 -1.62 15.81 -28.10
C MET A 118 -0.13 16.16 -28.00
N ILE A 119 0.73 15.15 -27.97
CA ILE A 119 2.19 15.30 -27.90
C ILE A 119 2.70 16.06 -29.14
N ASN A 120 2.26 15.69 -30.35
CA ASN A 120 2.68 16.39 -31.56
C ASN A 120 2.28 17.87 -31.56
N LYS A 121 1.09 18.19 -31.02
CA LYS A 121 0.59 19.56 -30.98
C LYS A 121 1.33 20.43 -29.97
N GLU A 122 1.58 19.91 -28.78
CA GLU A 122 2.04 20.69 -27.63
C GLU A 122 3.55 20.58 -27.37
N GLY A 123 4.16 19.48 -27.81
CA GLY A 123 5.45 19.02 -27.29
C GLY A 123 5.24 18.03 -26.15
N GLY A 124 6.03 16.95 -26.10
CA GLY A 124 5.90 15.94 -25.05
C GLY A 124 6.59 14.63 -25.37
N VAL A 125 6.36 13.63 -24.51
CA VAL A 125 6.99 12.30 -24.61
C VAL A 125 5.97 11.18 -24.49
N LEU A 126 6.00 10.21 -25.40
CA LEU A 126 5.32 8.93 -25.28
C LEU A 126 6.33 7.85 -24.91
N ILE A 127 6.11 7.15 -23.81
CA ILE A 127 6.91 6.01 -23.36
C ILE A 127 6.07 4.75 -23.53
N TYR A 128 6.41 3.93 -24.52
CA TYR A 128 5.73 2.70 -24.87
C TYR A 128 6.43 1.50 -24.21
N LEU A 129 5.84 1.02 -23.12
CA LEU A 129 6.33 -0.10 -22.32
C LEU A 129 5.73 -1.40 -22.85
N ARG A 130 6.57 -2.35 -23.26
CA ARG A 130 6.18 -3.64 -23.83
C ARG A 130 5.74 -4.68 -22.78
N GLN A 131 4.70 -4.32 -22.03
CA GLN A 131 4.14 -5.09 -20.92
C GLN A 131 2.65 -5.42 -21.16
N GLU A 132 2.41 -6.25 -22.17
CA GLU A 132 1.09 -6.70 -22.60
C GLU A 132 0.29 -7.38 -21.48
N GLY A 133 -1.04 -7.22 -21.51
CA GLY A 133 -1.95 -7.93 -20.62
C GLY A 133 -1.94 -7.44 -19.17
N ARG A 134 -1.27 -6.33 -18.86
CA ARG A 134 -0.87 -5.92 -17.49
C ARG A 134 0.26 -6.77 -16.92
N GLY A 135 1.23 -7.16 -17.75
CA GLY A 135 2.41 -7.92 -17.34
C GLY A 135 2.29 -9.42 -17.59
N ILE A 136 1.07 -9.98 -17.59
CA ILE A 136 0.83 -11.42 -17.79
C ILE A 136 1.07 -11.91 -19.24
N GLY A 137 1.24 -10.98 -20.19
CA GLY A 137 1.47 -11.30 -21.60
C GLY A 137 0.21 -11.58 -22.43
N LEU A 138 0.42 -11.74 -23.75
CA LEU A 138 -0.68 -11.83 -24.73
C LEU A 138 -1.50 -13.11 -24.59
N LEU A 139 -0.84 -14.25 -24.43
CA LEU A 139 -1.53 -15.55 -24.36
C LEU A 139 -2.51 -15.58 -23.19
N GLU A 140 -2.05 -15.18 -22.00
CA GLU A 140 -2.87 -15.13 -20.79
C GLU A 140 -4.01 -14.13 -20.94
N LYS A 141 -3.75 -12.94 -21.51
CA LYS A 141 -4.82 -11.98 -21.84
C LYS A 141 -5.92 -12.59 -22.72
N ILE A 142 -5.57 -13.40 -23.72
CA ILE A 142 -6.57 -14.07 -24.57
C ILE A 142 -7.34 -15.14 -23.79
N LYS A 143 -6.69 -15.89 -22.88
CA LYS A 143 -7.38 -16.79 -21.94
C LYS A 143 -8.36 -16.02 -21.04
N THR A 144 -7.95 -14.86 -20.51
CA THR A 144 -8.83 -13.97 -19.74
C THR A 144 -10.04 -13.53 -20.59
N TYR A 145 -9.85 -13.18 -21.86
CA TYR A 145 -10.97 -12.85 -22.77
C TYR A 145 -11.91 -14.04 -23.01
N GLN A 146 -11.40 -15.26 -23.05
CA GLN A 146 -12.21 -16.47 -23.18
C GLN A 146 -13.10 -16.66 -21.94
N LEU A 147 -12.55 -16.47 -20.74
CA LEU A 147 -13.31 -16.50 -19.48
C LEU A 147 -14.33 -15.37 -19.41
N GLN A 148 -13.97 -14.16 -19.84
CA GLN A 148 -14.90 -13.04 -19.89
C GLN A 148 -16.09 -13.28 -20.81
N SER A 149 -15.86 -13.98 -21.92
CA SER A 149 -16.93 -14.38 -22.84
C SER A 149 -17.90 -15.39 -22.20
N LYS A 150 -17.49 -16.06 -21.13
CA LYS A 150 -18.31 -16.96 -20.30
C LYS A 150 -18.96 -16.26 -19.09
N GLY A 151 -18.83 -14.95 -18.96
CA GLY A 151 -19.52 -14.14 -17.95
C GLY A 151 -18.65 -13.63 -16.81
N TYR A 152 -17.40 -14.08 -16.69
CA TYR A 152 -16.44 -13.59 -15.70
C TYR A 152 -16.08 -12.12 -16.00
N ASP A 153 -15.78 -11.33 -14.98
CA ASP A 153 -15.14 -10.04 -15.21
C ASP A 153 -13.61 -10.15 -15.28
N THR A 154 -12.94 -9.03 -15.59
CA THR A 154 -11.49 -9.01 -15.80
C THR A 154 -10.70 -9.42 -14.55
N PHE A 155 -11.20 -9.10 -13.37
CA PHE A 155 -10.54 -9.44 -12.12
C PHE A 155 -10.70 -10.93 -11.81
N GLU A 156 -11.94 -11.43 -11.85
CA GLU A 156 -12.25 -12.84 -11.59
C GLU A 156 -11.54 -13.78 -12.56
N ALA A 157 -11.46 -13.39 -13.84
CA ALA A 157 -10.77 -14.16 -14.85
C ALA A 157 -9.25 -14.22 -14.63
N ASN A 158 -8.62 -13.16 -14.11
CA ASN A 158 -7.20 -13.19 -13.76
C ASN A 158 -6.94 -14.05 -12.53
N VAL A 159 -7.77 -13.92 -11.49
CA VAL A 159 -7.68 -14.75 -10.28
C VAL A 159 -7.89 -16.23 -10.60
N ALA A 160 -8.86 -16.56 -11.44
CA ALA A 160 -9.12 -17.93 -11.87
C ALA A 160 -7.95 -18.56 -12.67
N LEU A 161 -7.08 -17.72 -13.26
CA LEU A 161 -5.89 -18.14 -13.99
C LEU A 161 -4.61 -18.11 -13.13
N GLY A 162 -4.71 -17.76 -11.84
CA GLY A 162 -3.58 -17.71 -10.92
C GLY A 162 -2.70 -16.46 -11.03
N HIS A 163 -3.16 -15.42 -11.72
CA HIS A 163 -2.40 -14.19 -11.94
C HIS A 163 -2.78 -13.08 -10.95
N ARG A 164 -1.85 -12.17 -10.67
CA ARG A 164 -2.20 -10.93 -9.96
C ARG A 164 -3.10 -10.04 -10.84
N PRO A 165 -3.92 -9.15 -10.24
CA PRO A 165 -4.75 -8.22 -11.00
C PRO A 165 -3.97 -7.25 -11.91
N ASP A 166 -2.70 -6.99 -11.59
CA ASP A 166 -1.76 -6.12 -12.30
C ASP A 166 -0.30 -6.47 -11.93
N GLU A 167 0.55 -6.80 -12.91
CA GLU A 167 1.96 -7.18 -12.73
C GLU A 167 2.92 -6.21 -13.43
N ARG A 168 2.45 -4.99 -13.71
CA ARG A 168 3.23 -3.99 -14.44
C ARG A 168 4.31 -3.36 -13.58
N SER A 169 5.43 -3.03 -14.23
CA SER A 169 6.50 -2.20 -13.67
C SER A 169 6.63 -0.90 -14.46
N TYR A 170 7.01 0.18 -13.75
CA TYR A 170 7.18 1.52 -14.32
C TYR A 170 8.62 2.05 -14.18
N GLU A 171 9.57 1.25 -13.70
CA GLU A 171 10.97 1.69 -13.47
C GLU A 171 11.61 2.38 -14.70
N MET A 172 11.39 1.84 -15.90
CA MET A 172 11.90 2.44 -17.15
C MET A 172 11.40 3.87 -17.39
N VAL A 173 10.27 4.27 -16.81
CA VAL A 173 9.79 5.66 -16.92
C VAL A 173 10.80 6.61 -16.27
N LYS A 174 11.34 6.26 -15.11
CA LYS A 174 12.34 7.08 -14.41
C LYS A 174 13.62 7.22 -15.24
N THR A 175 14.11 6.11 -15.78
CA THR A 175 15.29 6.09 -16.67
C THR A 175 15.10 7.03 -17.86
N VAL A 176 14.00 6.86 -18.60
CA VAL A 176 13.72 7.67 -19.79
C VAL A 176 13.61 9.17 -19.45
N LEU A 177 12.89 9.52 -18.39
CA LEU A 177 12.74 10.93 -18.00
C LEU A 177 14.07 11.54 -17.55
N SER A 178 14.89 10.79 -16.82
CA SER A 178 16.24 11.21 -16.42
C SER A 178 17.14 11.45 -17.62
N ASP A 179 17.15 10.54 -18.61
CA ASP A 179 17.96 10.65 -19.81
C ASP A 179 17.57 11.86 -20.68
N LEU A 180 16.27 12.14 -20.76
CA LEU A 180 15.73 13.31 -21.44
C LEU A 180 15.84 14.59 -20.59
N LYS A 181 16.40 14.52 -19.38
CA LYS A 181 16.55 15.64 -18.43
C LYS A 181 15.22 16.32 -18.08
N ILE A 182 14.15 15.53 -17.99
CA ILE A 182 12.80 16.01 -17.64
C ILE A 182 12.64 15.96 -16.13
N GLN A 183 12.40 17.12 -15.51
CA GLN A 183 12.30 17.26 -14.06
C GLN A 183 10.87 17.13 -13.53
N SER A 184 9.87 17.54 -14.31
CA SER A 184 8.46 17.48 -13.93
C SER A 184 7.58 17.15 -15.12
N ILE A 185 6.45 16.46 -14.86
CA ILE A 185 5.56 15.96 -15.92
C ILE A 185 4.08 16.26 -15.66
N ARG A 186 3.35 16.41 -16.76
CA ARG A 186 1.90 16.40 -16.85
C ARG A 186 1.48 15.06 -17.45
N LEU A 187 0.98 14.14 -16.64
CA LEU A 187 0.80 12.73 -17.02
C LEU A 187 -0.54 12.51 -17.72
N ILE A 188 -0.50 12.06 -18.98
CA ILE A 188 -1.68 11.69 -19.78
C ILE A 188 -2.25 10.34 -19.32
N THR A 189 -3.23 10.34 -18.42
CA THR A 189 -3.84 9.12 -17.87
C THR A 189 -5.27 9.33 -17.37
N ASN A 190 -6.10 8.31 -17.62
CA ASN A 190 -7.41 8.18 -16.97
C ASN A 190 -7.35 7.33 -15.70
N ASN A 191 -6.21 6.70 -15.39
CA ASN A 191 -6.04 5.86 -14.22
C ASN A 191 -5.33 6.66 -13.12
N PRO A 192 -6.02 7.07 -12.04
CA PRO A 192 -5.41 7.79 -10.92
C PRO A 192 -4.30 7.00 -10.25
N SER A 193 -4.47 5.68 -10.09
CA SER A 193 -3.44 4.85 -9.47
C SER A 193 -2.13 4.86 -10.24
N LYS A 194 -2.17 5.06 -11.58
CA LYS A 194 -0.95 5.18 -12.38
C LYS A 194 -0.12 6.42 -12.02
N ILE A 195 -0.78 7.48 -11.54
CA ILE A 195 -0.11 8.71 -11.12
C ILE A 195 0.69 8.42 -9.86
N SER A 196 0.06 7.79 -8.87
CA SER A 196 0.72 7.39 -7.63
C SER A 196 1.89 6.42 -7.91
N GLU A 197 1.71 5.41 -8.76
CA GLU A 197 2.78 4.47 -9.12
C GLU A 197 3.99 5.16 -9.80
N VAL A 198 3.74 6.16 -10.66
CA VAL A 198 4.82 6.93 -11.30
C VAL A 198 5.48 7.89 -10.31
N ALA A 199 4.69 8.55 -9.46
CA ALA A 199 5.20 9.47 -8.44
C ALA A 199 6.08 8.76 -7.40
N LYS A 200 5.74 7.52 -7.01
CA LYS A 200 6.54 6.66 -6.11
C LYS A 200 7.98 6.45 -6.58
N LEU A 201 8.24 6.56 -7.90
CA LEU A 201 9.59 6.44 -8.45
C LEU A 201 10.46 7.69 -8.21
N GLY A 202 9.92 8.73 -7.56
CA GLY A 202 10.56 10.03 -7.37
C GLY A 202 10.36 10.98 -8.56
N ILE A 203 9.37 10.70 -9.41
CA ILE A 203 9.04 11.57 -10.57
C ILE A 203 8.04 12.64 -10.11
N ASN A 204 8.35 13.90 -10.36
CA ASN A 204 7.45 15.01 -10.02
C ASN A 204 6.28 15.11 -11.03
N VAL A 205 5.11 14.59 -10.67
CA VAL A 205 3.90 14.65 -11.50
C VAL A 205 3.03 15.84 -11.08
N VAL A 206 3.07 16.95 -11.80
CA VAL A 206 2.38 18.19 -11.37
C VAL A 206 0.93 18.27 -11.84
N GLU A 207 0.54 17.49 -12.84
CA GLU A 207 -0.81 17.52 -13.39
C GLU A 207 -1.22 16.15 -13.95
N ARG A 208 -2.51 15.81 -13.83
CA ARG A 208 -3.14 14.74 -14.58
C ARG A 208 -3.85 15.30 -15.79
N VAL A 209 -3.50 14.81 -16.97
CA VAL A 209 -4.16 15.17 -18.23
C VAL A 209 -5.07 14.02 -18.69
N PRO A 210 -6.42 14.17 -18.71
CA PRO A 210 -7.32 13.11 -19.13
C PRO A 210 -7.19 12.77 -20.63
N VAL A 211 -7.30 11.48 -20.97
CA VAL A 211 -7.36 10.98 -22.36
C VAL A 211 -8.66 10.21 -22.58
N VAL A 212 -9.78 10.94 -22.58
CA VAL A 212 -11.11 10.33 -22.66
C VAL A 212 -11.40 9.84 -24.08
N ILE A 213 -11.83 8.57 -24.18
CA ILE A 213 -12.30 7.90 -25.40
C ILE A 213 -13.77 7.55 -25.23
N LYS A 214 -14.58 7.82 -26.26
CA LYS A 214 -16.02 7.49 -26.24
C LYS A 214 -16.22 5.97 -26.27
N PRO A 215 -16.97 5.36 -25.33
CA PRO A 215 -17.25 3.93 -25.36
C PRO A 215 -18.05 3.52 -26.60
N ASN A 216 -17.78 2.33 -27.12
CA ASN A 216 -18.52 1.69 -28.20
C ASN A 216 -19.32 0.47 -27.68
N LYS A 217 -20.14 -0.15 -28.53
CA LYS A 217 -21.02 -1.28 -28.12
C LYS A 217 -20.27 -2.49 -27.54
N HIS A 218 -19.02 -2.73 -27.94
CA HIS A 218 -18.21 -3.89 -27.55
C HIS A 218 -17.42 -3.68 -26.26
N ASN A 219 -17.04 -2.44 -25.93
CA ASN A 219 -16.24 -2.15 -24.73
C ASN A 219 -17.02 -1.48 -23.59
N ARG A 220 -18.35 -1.30 -23.67
CA ARG A 220 -19.17 -0.78 -22.55
C ARG A 220 -18.93 -1.51 -21.24
N LYS A 221 -18.92 -2.86 -21.25
CA LYS A 221 -18.64 -3.67 -20.06
C LYS A 221 -17.21 -3.44 -19.56
N TYR A 222 -16.24 -3.37 -20.47
CA TYR A 222 -14.84 -3.10 -20.15
C TYR A 222 -14.63 -1.71 -19.51
N PHE A 223 -15.24 -0.66 -20.06
CA PHE A 223 -15.26 0.67 -19.46
C PHE A 223 -15.94 0.66 -18.08
N LYS A 224 -17.07 -0.05 -17.95
CA LYS A 224 -17.75 -0.24 -16.66
C LYS A 224 -16.83 -0.92 -15.65
N THR A 225 -16.13 -1.99 -15.99
CA THR A 225 -15.16 -2.64 -15.10
C THR A 225 -13.98 -1.70 -14.77
N LYS A 226 -13.44 -0.95 -15.74
CA LYS A 226 -12.37 0.03 -15.51
C LYS A 226 -12.81 1.15 -14.57
N CYS A 227 -14.04 1.63 -14.70
CA CYS A 227 -14.68 2.58 -13.80
C CYS A 227 -14.86 2.00 -12.39
N ASP A 228 -15.55 0.86 -12.32
CA ASP A 228 -16.12 0.33 -11.07
C ASP A 228 -15.04 -0.35 -10.21
N LYS A 229 -14.08 -1.04 -10.82
CA LYS A 229 -13.03 -1.79 -10.11
C LYS A 229 -11.65 -1.12 -10.13
N PHE A 230 -11.34 -0.35 -11.17
CA PHE A 230 -10.01 0.26 -11.38
C PHE A 230 -10.02 1.79 -11.36
N ARG A 231 -11.14 2.41 -10.94
CA ARG A 231 -11.30 3.86 -10.75
C ARG A 231 -10.84 4.73 -11.91
N HIS A 232 -10.97 4.25 -13.14
CA HIS A 232 -10.61 5.10 -14.27
C HIS A 232 -11.60 6.26 -14.38
N CYS A 233 -11.08 7.49 -14.40
CA CYS A 233 -11.84 8.73 -14.57
C CYS A 233 -12.03 8.98 -16.07
N PHE A 234 -13.25 8.80 -16.58
CA PHE A 234 -13.59 9.02 -17.99
C PHE A 234 -14.52 10.21 -18.23
N ASP A 235 -14.89 10.93 -17.18
CA ASP A 235 -15.77 12.11 -17.23
C ASP A 235 -14.99 13.42 -17.35
N GLY A 236 -13.65 13.36 -17.42
CA GLY A 236 -12.78 14.53 -17.48
C GLY A 236 -12.67 15.30 -16.17
N LYS A 237 -13.34 14.85 -15.10
CA LYS A 237 -13.26 15.46 -13.77
C LYS A 237 -12.12 14.83 -13.00
N ASN A 238 -11.43 15.62 -12.18
CA ASN A 238 -10.45 15.12 -11.22
C ASN A 238 -11.22 14.57 -10.02
N ASP A 239 -11.24 13.24 -9.85
CA ASP A 239 -11.69 12.65 -8.60
C ASP A 239 -10.72 13.12 -7.51
N ILE A 240 -11.23 13.96 -6.60
CA ILE A 240 -10.42 14.57 -5.52
C ILE A 240 -10.13 13.47 -4.49
N TYR A 241 -8.85 13.23 -4.22
CA TYR A 241 -8.40 12.46 -3.07
C TYR A 241 -8.18 13.43 -1.92
N PHE A 242 -8.71 13.15 -0.73
CA PHE A 242 -8.54 14.08 0.40
C PHE A 242 -8.37 13.40 1.75
N TYR A 243 -7.64 14.07 2.64
CA TYR A 243 -7.76 13.90 4.09
C TYR A 243 -8.59 15.04 4.65
N GLN A 244 -9.22 14.81 5.78
CA GLN A 244 -9.97 15.84 6.47
C GLN A 244 -9.45 16.01 7.88
N PHE A 245 -9.40 17.25 8.35
CA PHE A 245 -9.05 17.67 9.71
C PHE A 245 -10.10 18.63 10.23
N HIS A 246 -10.21 18.78 11.55
CA HIS A 246 -11.07 19.79 12.16
C HIS A 246 -10.26 21.01 12.60
N ALA A 247 -10.81 22.21 12.40
CA ALA A 247 -10.22 23.43 12.93
C ALA A 247 -11.26 24.25 13.69
N GLU A 248 -10.91 24.63 14.92
CA GLU A 248 -11.69 25.54 15.75
C GLU A 248 -11.15 26.98 15.66
N THR A 249 -9.87 27.12 15.29
CA THR A 249 -9.15 28.39 15.18
C THR A 249 -8.26 28.41 13.93
N GLN A 250 -7.85 29.61 13.50
CA GLN A 250 -6.89 29.77 12.40
C GLN A 250 -5.52 29.15 12.69
N ASP A 251 -5.12 29.05 13.96
CA ASP A 251 -3.81 28.50 14.33
C ASP A 251 -3.79 26.97 14.16
N HIS A 252 -4.92 26.28 14.37
CA HIS A 252 -5.05 24.86 14.03
C HIS A 252 -4.77 24.62 12.54
N VAL A 253 -5.16 25.55 11.64
CA VAL A 253 -4.87 25.41 10.20
C VAL A 253 -3.37 25.46 9.93
N LYS A 254 -2.63 26.33 10.63
CA LYS A 254 -1.17 26.42 10.52
C LYS A 254 -0.50 25.15 11.05
N GLU A 255 -0.97 24.63 12.18
CA GLU A 255 -0.49 23.36 12.75
C GLU A 255 -0.71 22.21 11.76
N ILE A 256 -1.91 22.10 11.17
CA ILE A 256 -2.21 21.12 10.12
C ILE A 256 -1.27 21.32 8.92
N ALA A 257 -1.00 22.56 8.52
CA ALA A 257 -0.14 22.86 7.38
C ALA A 257 1.33 22.50 7.61
N GLU A 258 1.90 22.86 8.77
CA GLU A 258 3.24 22.44 9.18
C GLU A 258 3.32 20.92 9.25
N PHE A 259 2.28 20.29 9.78
CA PHE A 259 2.17 18.85 9.88
C PHE A 259 2.25 18.13 8.52
N VAL A 260 1.58 18.65 7.50
CA VAL A 260 1.57 18.05 6.15
C VAL A 260 2.71 18.56 5.25
N LYS A 261 3.59 19.44 5.75
CA LYS A 261 4.62 20.12 4.95
C LYS A 261 5.78 19.21 4.52
N ASP A 262 6.22 18.32 5.41
CA ASP A 262 7.47 17.55 5.23
C ASP A 262 7.28 16.17 4.55
N LYS A 263 6.06 15.83 4.16
CA LYS A 263 5.76 14.51 3.58
C LYS A 263 5.61 14.63 2.06
N LYS A 264 6.57 14.07 1.31
CA LYS A 264 6.69 13.99 -0.17
C LYS A 264 5.31 13.92 -0.88
N ARG A 265 4.66 15.05 -1.13
CA ARG A 265 3.22 15.11 -1.44
C ARG A 265 2.81 14.17 -2.58
N ASP A 266 1.69 13.46 -2.38
CA ASP A 266 0.84 13.06 -3.50
C ASP A 266 0.22 14.36 -4.03
N PRO A 267 0.56 14.80 -5.25
CA PRO A 267 0.13 16.09 -5.80
C PRO A 267 -1.39 16.19 -6.02
N LEU A 268 -2.13 15.10 -5.82
CA LEU A 268 -3.60 15.06 -5.91
C LEU A 268 -4.31 15.08 -4.56
N LEU A 269 -3.57 15.01 -3.45
CA LEU A 269 -4.12 15.01 -2.10
C LEU A 269 -4.55 16.43 -1.71
N LYS A 270 -5.86 16.61 -1.50
CA LYS A 270 -6.44 17.82 -0.89
C LYS A 270 -6.60 17.64 0.62
N ILE A 271 -6.54 18.75 1.35
CA ILE A 271 -6.70 18.80 2.80
C ILE A 271 -8.01 19.52 3.10
N PHE A 272 -9.04 18.76 3.46
CA PHE A 272 -10.32 19.32 3.87
C PHE A 272 -10.22 19.78 5.31
N VAL A 273 -10.63 21.01 5.58
CA VAL A 273 -10.65 21.56 6.94
C VAL A 273 -12.11 21.75 7.34
N GLY A 274 -12.62 20.82 8.14
CA GLY A 274 -13.96 20.85 8.70
C GLY A 274 -14.09 21.93 9.77
N ILE A 275 -15.19 22.68 9.73
CA ILE A 275 -15.48 23.76 10.67
C ILE A 275 -16.91 23.57 11.20
N THR A 276 -17.06 23.32 12.50
CA THR A 276 -18.37 23.04 13.09
C THR A 276 -19.20 24.31 13.21
N ALA A 277 -20.47 24.22 12.80
CA ALA A 277 -21.46 25.27 12.96
C ALA A 277 -22.87 24.69 13.14
N ASP A 278 -23.76 25.49 13.72
CA ASP A 278 -25.18 25.17 13.84
C ASP A 278 -26.04 26.44 13.64
N HIS A 279 -27.35 26.32 13.90
CA HIS A 279 -28.27 27.43 13.74
C HIS A 279 -27.93 28.64 14.63
N SER A 280 -27.38 28.43 15.83
CA SER A 280 -26.99 29.53 16.73
C SER A 280 -25.77 30.29 16.19
N THR A 281 -24.87 29.60 15.49
CA THR A 281 -23.72 30.21 14.80
C THR A 281 -24.17 31.27 13.78
N LEU A 282 -25.27 31.03 13.06
CA LEU A 282 -25.81 31.96 12.05
C LEU A 282 -26.33 33.28 12.66
N LEU A 283 -26.59 33.29 13.96
CA LEU A 283 -27.12 34.44 14.70
C LEU A 283 -26.01 35.21 15.46
N ASN A 284 -24.76 34.72 15.41
CA ASN A 284 -23.65 35.26 16.19
C ASN A 284 -22.52 35.76 15.28
N GLU A 285 -22.35 37.08 15.19
CA GLU A 285 -21.32 37.72 14.36
C GLU A 285 -19.88 37.34 14.77
N SER A 286 -19.63 37.11 16.06
CA SER A 286 -18.32 36.67 16.53
C SER A 286 -17.96 35.28 16.01
N GLU A 287 -18.94 34.38 15.94
CA GLU A 287 -18.74 33.03 15.40
C GLU A 287 -18.58 33.04 13.88
N ILE A 288 -19.34 33.88 13.17
CA ILE A 288 -19.17 34.06 11.71
C ILE A 288 -17.75 34.57 11.43
N THR A 289 -17.29 35.59 12.16
CA THR A 289 -15.93 36.14 12.04
C THR A 289 -14.86 35.08 12.33
N ARG A 290 -15.08 34.23 13.35
CA ARG A 290 -14.20 33.09 13.65
C ARG A 290 -14.10 32.13 12.47
N ILE A 291 -15.23 31.72 11.89
CA ILE A 291 -15.26 30.81 10.73
C ILE A 291 -14.57 31.43 9.51
N GLU A 292 -14.81 32.73 9.26
CA GLU A 292 -14.15 33.46 8.17
C GLU A 292 -12.62 33.47 8.33
N SER A 293 -12.12 33.68 9.56
CA SER A 293 -10.67 33.63 9.84
C SER A 293 -10.03 32.27 9.53
N ILE A 294 -10.74 31.17 9.82
CA ILE A 294 -10.28 29.81 9.51
C ILE A 294 -10.27 29.58 8.00
N CYS A 295 -11.30 30.03 7.28
CA CYS A 295 -11.36 29.94 5.82
C CYS A 295 -10.22 30.73 5.16
N ASN A 296 -9.96 31.94 5.65
CA ASN A 296 -8.85 32.77 5.18
C ASN A 296 -7.49 32.10 5.42
N ALA A 297 -7.30 31.44 6.57
CA ALA A 297 -6.09 30.67 6.83
C ALA A 297 -5.94 29.47 5.88
N CYS A 298 -7.03 28.78 5.54
CA CYS A 298 -7.00 27.68 4.56
C CYS A 298 -6.55 28.19 3.18
N ASN A 299 -7.04 29.35 2.75
CA ASN A 299 -6.73 29.94 1.45
C ASN A 299 -5.24 30.31 1.27
N LEU A 300 -4.44 30.31 2.33
CA LEU A 300 -2.98 30.49 2.25
C LEU A 300 -2.26 29.25 1.71
N TYR A 301 -2.94 28.10 1.61
CA TYR A 301 -2.37 26.83 1.18
C TYR A 301 -3.14 26.26 -0.03
N GLU A 302 -2.44 26.00 -1.13
CA GLU A 302 -3.02 25.57 -2.42
C GLU A 302 -3.89 24.29 -2.36
N ASP A 303 -3.59 23.41 -1.42
CA ASP A 303 -4.26 22.12 -1.28
C ASP A 303 -5.37 22.10 -0.22
N PHE A 304 -5.59 23.20 0.50
CA PHE A 304 -6.54 23.26 1.61
C PHE A 304 -7.92 23.70 1.13
N ILE A 305 -8.96 23.02 1.61
CA ILE A 305 -10.36 23.28 1.23
C ILE A 305 -11.19 23.38 2.51
N PRO A 306 -11.71 24.55 2.88
CA PRO A 306 -12.60 24.67 4.04
C PRO A 306 -13.95 24.01 3.76
N VAL A 307 -14.50 23.34 4.77
CA VAL A 307 -15.78 22.62 4.71
C VAL A 307 -16.63 22.98 5.92
N LEU A 308 -17.80 23.60 5.72
CA LEU A 308 -18.71 23.90 6.81
C LEU A 308 -19.46 22.63 7.24
N HIS A 309 -19.20 22.15 8.45
CA HIS A 309 -19.90 21.03 9.07
C HIS A 309 -21.13 21.56 9.81
N PHE A 310 -22.25 21.70 9.10
CA PHE A 310 -23.45 22.34 9.65
C PHE A 310 -24.41 21.30 10.22
N SER A 311 -24.73 21.39 11.51
CA SER A 311 -25.77 20.55 12.13
C SER A 311 -27.16 21.17 11.99
N PHE A 312 -28.07 20.44 11.33
CA PHE A 312 -29.46 20.84 11.16
C PHE A 312 -30.38 20.42 12.33
N ARG A 313 -29.84 19.79 13.38
CA ARG A 313 -30.62 19.22 14.49
C ARG A 313 -31.58 20.21 15.17
N HIS A 314 -31.13 21.44 15.33
CA HIS A 314 -31.89 22.52 15.99
C HIS A 314 -32.31 23.62 15.03
N SER A 315 -32.25 23.37 13.72
CA SER A 315 -32.72 24.32 12.72
C SER A 315 -34.26 24.32 12.66
N PRO A 316 -34.93 25.46 12.89
CA PRO A 316 -36.40 25.55 12.82
C PRO A 316 -36.90 25.23 11.40
N ASN A 317 -36.13 25.61 10.38
CA ASN A 317 -36.41 25.31 8.98
C ASN A 317 -35.11 25.09 8.19
N VAL A 318 -34.95 23.91 7.58
CA VAL A 318 -33.75 23.55 6.80
C VAL A 318 -33.54 24.47 5.59
N ILE A 319 -34.61 24.88 4.89
CA ILE A 319 -34.50 25.74 3.70
C ILE A 319 -34.04 27.14 4.10
N GLU A 320 -34.62 27.67 5.18
CA GLU A 320 -34.24 28.97 5.72
C GLU A 320 -32.78 28.97 6.21
N ALA A 321 -32.35 27.92 6.91
CA ALA A 321 -30.96 27.76 7.33
C ALA A 321 -29.99 27.72 6.13
N ILE A 322 -30.32 27.00 5.05
CA ILE A 322 -29.50 26.97 3.83
C ILE A 322 -29.36 28.38 3.21
N ASN A 323 -30.46 29.12 3.12
CA ASN A 323 -30.43 30.49 2.59
C ASN A 323 -29.62 31.43 3.49
N LEU A 324 -29.77 31.33 4.82
CA LEU A 324 -29.02 32.13 5.78
C LEU A 324 -27.51 31.83 5.72
N ILE A 325 -27.10 30.57 5.54
CA ILE A 325 -25.69 30.22 5.33
C ILE A 325 -25.18 30.93 4.07
N ASN A 326 -25.91 30.87 2.95
CA ASN A 326 -25.49 31.51 1.71
C ASN A 326 -25.42 33.05 1.83
N GLU A 327 -26.35 33.66 2.56
CA GLU A 327 -26.41 35.10 2.76
C GLU A 327 -25.31 35.62 3.71
N ARG A 328 -25.13 34.95 4.86
CA ARG A 328 -24.26 35.42 5.95
C ARG A 328 -22.84 34.87 5.87
N MET A 329 -22.64 33.75 5.18
CA MET A 329 -21.35 33.06 5.04
C MET A 329 -21.06 32.78 3.56
N SER A 330 -21.20 33.79 2.70
CA SER A 330 -21.00 33.68 1.25
C SER A 330 -19.59 33.23 0.83
N PHE A 331 -18.61 33.31 1.74
CA PHE A 331 -17.27 32.75 1.57
C PHE A 331 -17.19 31.22 1.68
N ILE A 332 -18.27 30.55 2.11
CA ILE A 332 -18.36 29.08 2.15
C ILE A 332 -18.73 28.53 0.78
N VAL A 333 -17.90 27.63 0.26
CA VAL A 333 -18.10 27.00 -1.06
C VAL A 333 -18.51 25.53 -0.96
N ARG A 334 -18.29 24.90 0.21
CA ARG A 334 -18.55 23.48 0.45
C ARG A 334 -19.25 23.26 1.78
N LEU A 335 -20.35 22.52 1.76
CA LEU A 335 -21.24 22.30 2.89
C LEU A 335 -21.43 20.80 3.16
N GLN A 336 -21.10 20.38 4.38
CA GLN A 336 -21.47 19.07 4.91
C GLN A 336 -22.78 19.19 5.71
N MET A 337 -23.80 18.43 5.30
CA MET A 337 -25.16 18.57 5.83
C MET A 337 -25.45 17.54 6.95
N ASN A 338 -25.00 17.83 8.17
CA ASN A 338 -25.14 16.93 9.32
C ASN A 338 -26.53 16.99 9.96
N ASP A 339 -26.95 15.90 10.61
CA ASP A 339 -28.20 15.83 11.40
C ASP A 339 -29.47 16.29 10.67
N LEU A 340 -29.58 16.01 9.36
CA LEU A 340 -30.79 16.34 8.62
C LEU A 340 -32.00 15.55 9.16
N PRO A 341 -33.15 16.20 9.42
CA PRO A 341 -34.34 15.51 9.93
C PRO A 341 -34.95 14.54 8.91
N SER A 342 -34.68 14.73 7.62
CA SER A 342 -35.04 13.81 6.53
C SER A 342 -34.26 14.14 5.25
N LEU A 343 -33.89 13.12 4.47
CA LEU A 343 -33.20 13.30 3.18
C LEU A 343 -34.21 13.66 2.06
N LYS A 344 -34.72 14.90 2.07
CA LYS A 344 -35.65 15.40 1.04
C LYS A 344 -34.90 16.04 -0.13
N MET A 345 -35.28 15.68 -1.36
CA MET A 345 -34.65 16.20 -2.59
C MET A 345 -34.60 17.72 -2.66
N LYS A 346 -35.64 18.42 -2.19
CA LYS A 346 -35.68 19.89 -2.18
C LYS A 346 -34.56 20.53 -1.37
N TYR A 347 -34.04 19.86 -0.34
CA TYR A 347 -32.91 20.36 0.45
C TYR A 347 -31.62 20.28 -0.34
N PHE A 348 -31.37 19.15 -1.00
CA PHE A 348 -30.15 18.96 -1.82
C PHE A 348 -30.16 19.81 -3.09
N GLU A 349 -31.33 19.96 -3.73
CA GLU A 349 -31.47 20.79 -4.93
C GLU A 349 -31.19 22.27 -4.62
N LEU A 350 -31.65 22.77 -3.47
CA LEU A 350 -31.37 24.14 -3.01
C LEU A 350 -29.92 24.29 -2.52
N ALA A 351 -29.46 23.43 -1.61
CA ALA A 351 -28.09 23.54 -1.11
C ALA A 351 -27.06 23.39 -2.24
N GLY A 352 -27.33 22.51 -3.20
CA GLY A 352 -26.47 22.27 -4.36
C GLY A 352 -26.47 23.38 -5.41
N SER A 353 -27.37 24.37 -5.32
CA SER A 353 -27.28 25.58 -6.14
C SER A 353 -26.28 26.60 -5.58
N TYR A 354 -25.90 26.48 -4.31
CA TYR A 354 -24.97 27.38 -3.63
C TYR A 354 -23.63 26.73 -3.34
N PHE A 355 -23.63 25.44 -2.96
CA PHE A 355 -22.47 24.76 -2.40
C PHE A 355 -22.15 23.44 -3.10
N SER A 356 -20.88 23.06 -3.07
CA SER A 356 -20.51 21.65 -3.19
C SER A 356 -20.96 20.89 -1.95
N LEU A 357 -21.62 19.73 -2.12
CA LEU A 357 -22.26 19.05 -1.00
C LEU A 357 -21.53 17.80 -0.54
N ASP A 358 -21.47 17.65 0.77
CA ASP A 358 -21.11 16.41 1.45
C ASP A 358 -22.33 15.93 2.25
N ILE A 359 -22.82 14.71 1.93
CA ILE A 359 -24.10 14.19 2.40
C ILE A 359 -23.84 12.95 3.27
N PRO A 360 -23.96 13.06 4.60
CA PRO A 360 -23.94 11.93 5.51
C PRO A 360 -25.07 10.92 5.21
N ILE A 361 -24.67 9.67 5.01
CA ILE A 361 -25.53 8.50 4.86
C ILE A 361 -25.26 7.58 6.04
N CYS A 362 -26.30 7.36 6.85
CA CYS A 362 -26.33 6.48 8.01
C CYS A 362 -27.33 5.33 7.77
N ASP A 363 -27.35 4.32 8.64
CA ASP A 363 -28.26 3.18 8.54
C ASP A 363 -29.72 3.60 8.37
N GLU A 364 -30.18 4.59 9.15
CA GLU A 364 -31.58 5.02 9.13
C GLU A 364 -32.00 5.66 7.80
N ASN A 365 -31.04 6.13 7.00
CA ASN A 365 -31.32 6.86 5.76
C ASN A 365 -30.71 6.19 4.51
N PHE A 366 -30.03 5.06 4.67
CA PHE A 366 -29.33 4.33 3.61
C PHE A 366 -30.25 3.99 2.44
N ASP A 367 -31.52 3.63 2.69
CA ASP A 367 -32.50 3.32 1.64
C ASP A 367 -32.68 4.42 0.59
N SER A 368 -32.32 5.67 0.92
CA SER A 368 -32.34 6.79 -0.01
C SER A 368 -31.44 6.57 -1.23
N ILE A 369 -30.38 5.75 -1.13
CA ILE A 369 -29.52 5.39 -2.27
C ILE A 369 -30.26 4.57 -3.34
N HIS A 370 -31.39 3.95 -2.99
CA HIS A 370 -32.26 3.25 -3.93
C HIS A 370 -33.16 4.19 -4.75
N ASN A 371 -33.30 5.46 -4.35
CA ASN A 371 -34.11 6.45 -5.05
C ASN A 371 -33.45 6.97 -6.34
N LYS A 372 -34.12 6.81 -7.49
CA LYS A 372 -33.58 7.23 -8.80
C LYS A 372 -33.30 8.73 -8.91
N ARG A 373 -34.15 9.60 -8.34
CA ARG A 373 -33.97 11.06 -8.38
C ARG A 373 -32.76 11.47 -7.54
N PHE A 374 -32.59 10.87 -6.36
CA PHE A 374 -31.41 11.07 -5.52
C PHE A 374 -30.12 10.66 -6.25
N ARG A 375 -30.07 9.45 -6.82
CA ARG A 375 -28.91 9.00 -7.62
C ARG A 375 -28.57 9.93 -8.77
N ASN A 376 -29.58 10.46 -9.46
CA ASN A 376 -29.36 11.39 -10.57
C ASN A 376 -28.83 12.74 -10.11
N PHE A 377 -29.25 13.21 -8.93
CA PHE A 377 -28.71 14.40 -8.32
C PHE A 377 -27.21 14.21 -8.01
N ILE A 378 -26.84 13.16 -7.27
CA ILE A 378 -25.44 12.89 -6.89
C ILE A 378 -24.50 12.86 -8.10
N ARG A 379 -24.92 12.19 -9.19
CA ARG A 379 -24.10 12.13 -10.43
C ARG A 379 -23.90 13.49 -11.10
N LYS A 380 -24.82 14.44 -10.91
CA LYS A 380 -24.75 15.78 -11.51
C LYS A 380 -24.03 16.78 -10.62
N SER A 381 -24.23 16.71 -9.30
CA SER A 381 -23.78 17.71 -8.33
C SER A 381 -22.35 17.50 -7.81
N ASN A 382 -21.65 16.43 -8.24
CA ASN A 382 -20.35 16.03 -7.69
C ASN A 382 -20.37 15.80 -6.16
N ALA A 383 -21.54 15.69 -5.54
CA ALA A 383 -21.68 15.55 -4.11
C ALA A 383 -21.00 14.27 -3.60
N PHE A 384 -20.35 14.33 -2.44
CA PHE A 384 -19.85 13.14 -1.77
C PHE A 384 -20.93 12.52 -0.88
N LEU A 385 -21.05 11.21 -0.97
CA LEU A 385 -21.78 10.40 0.00
C LEU A 385 -20.81 10.03 1.12
N LEU A 386 -21.07 10.53 2.32
CA LEU A 386 -20.26 10.26 3.49
C LEU A 386 -20.89 9.08 4.24
N LEU A 387 -20.24 7.92 4.22
CA LEU A 387 -20.67 6.79 5.04
C LEU A 387 -20.30 7.10 6.49
N ASP A 388 -21.29 7.57 7.26
CA ASP A 388 -21.14 8.01 8.65
C ASP A 388 -22.32 7.49 9.46
N ASN A 389 -22.08 6.40 10.21
CA ASN A 389 -23.06 5.81 11.12
C ASN A 389 -23.07 6.47 12.51
N SER A 390 -22.21 7.46 12.73
CA SER A 390 -21.90 7.99 14.05
C SER A 390 -22.49 9.36 14.33
N LYS A 391 -23.06 10.00 13.30
CA LYS A 391 -23.50 11.41 13.33
C LYS A 391 -22.32 12.30 13.74
N GLY A 392 -21.15 12.07 13.15
CA GLY A 392 -19.90 12.77 13.48
C GLY A 392 -19.23 12.38 14.81
N ARG A 393 -19.36 11.13 15.28
CA ARG A 393 -18.77 10.63 16.55
C ARG A 393 -17.91 9.37 16.46
N GLY A 394 -17.54 8.90 15.26
CA GLY A 394 -16.75 7.67 15.07
C GLY A 394 -17.53 6.46 14.58
N ILE A 395 -17.05 5.81 13.53
CA ILE A 395 -17.69 4.61 12.98
C ILE A 395 -17.66 3.47 14.00
N GLN A 396 -18.84 2.99 14.39
CA GLN A 396 -19.02 1.81 15.25
C GLN A 396 -19.46 0.56 14.47
N GLU A 397 -19.39 0.61 13.14
CA GLU A 397 -19.91 -0.42 12.25
C GLU A 397 -18.85 -1.46 11.87
N PRO A 398 -19.16 -2.78 11.87
CA PRO A 398 -18.25 -3.81 11.39
C PRO A 398 -17.89 -3.66 9.90
N LYS A 399 -16.63 -4.01 9.55
CA LYS A 399 -16.08 -4.02 8.19
C LYS A 399 -17.03 -4.61 7.13
N ASP A 400 -17.63 -5.75 7.42
CA ASP A 400 -18.48 -6.47 6.46
C ASP A 400 -19.75 -5.69 6.11
N SER A 401 -20.31 -4.99 7.09
CA SER A 401 -21.51 -4.16 6.88
C SER A 401 -21.16 -2.92 6.06
N LEU A 402 -20.05 -2.26 6.41
CA LEU A 402 -19.53 -1.13 5.66
C LEU A 402 -19.16 -1.51 4.21
N SER A 403 -18.55 -2.67 4.02
CA SER A 403 -18.24 -3.26 2.71
C SER A 403 -19.50 -3.44 1.85
N LYS A 404 -20.56 -4.03 2.40
CA LYS A 404 -21.84 -4.21 1.69
C LYS A 404 -22.47 -2.89 1.28
N LYS A 405 -22.39 -1.87 2.13
CA LYS A 405 -22.88 -0.52 1.81
C LYS A 405 -22.10 0.09 0.65
N ILE A 406 -20.77 0.02 0.70
CA ILE A 406 -19.89 0.49 -0.37
C ILE A 406 -20.21 -0.24 -1.67
N ASP A 407 -20.29 -1.57 -1.65
CA ASP A 407 -20.66 -2.40 -2.81
C ASP A 407 -22.00 -1.98 -3.41
N THR A 408 -22.99 -1.71 -2.56
CA THR A 408 -24.33 -1.30 -3.01
C THR A 408 -24.28 0.07 -3.70
N ILE A 409 -23.60 1.05 -3.10
CA ILE A 409 -23.45 2.40 -3.66
C ILE A 409 -22.67 2.35 -4.99
N LEU A 410 -21.58 1.58 -5.03
CA LEU A 410 -20.79 1.36 -6.24
C LEU A 410 -21.59 0.61 -7.31
N GLY A 411 -22.46 -0.32 -6.92
CA GLY A 411 -23.41 -1.02 -7.81
C GLY A 411 -24.33 -0.05 -8.56
N TYR A 412 -24.67 1.08 -7.93
CA TYR A 412 -25.39 2.19 -8.56
C TYR A 412 -24.50 3.16 -9.35
N SER A 413 -23.21 2.88 -9.49
CA SER A 413 -22.22 3.74 -10.16
C SER A 413 -22.15 5.15 -9.56
N LEU A 414 -22.29 5.24 -8.23
CA LEU A 414 -22.00 6.46 -7.48
C LEU A 414 -20.56 6.31 -6.95
N LYS A 415 -19.66 7.20 -7.34
CA LYS A 415 -18.22 7.04 -7.12
C LYS A 415 -17.64 7.96 -6.05
N ASN A 416 -18.29 9.10 -5.81
CA ASN A 416 -17.89 10.08 -4.81
C ASN A 416 -18.38 9.59 -3.45
N ILE A 417 -17.68 8.59 -2.92
CA ILE A 417 -17.94 8.00 -1.61
C ILE A 417 -16.74 8.31 -0.74
N ALA A 418 -17.00 8.77 0.47
CA ALA A 418 -16.00 8.84 1.52
C ALA A 418 -16.51 8.10 2.75
N ILE A 419 -15.63 7.40 3.46
CA ILE A 419 -15.96 6.87 4.78
C ILE A 419 -15.66 7.95 5.83
N PHE A 420 -16.58 8.23 6.73
CA PHE A 420 -16.53 9.35 7.67
C PHE A 420 -16.91 8.96 9.10
N GLY A 421 -16.24 9.58 10.08
CA GLY A 421 -16.43 9.32 11.50
C GLY A 421 -15.16 8.71 12.09
N GLY A 422 -14.59 9.39 13.09
CA GLY A 422 -13.28 9.13 13.69
C GLY A 422 -12.91 7.65 13.81
N PHE A 423 -12.01 7.21 12.95
CA PHE A 423 -11.29 5.97 13.18
C PHE A 423 -10.28 6.24 14.30
N GLY A 424 -10.36 5.44 15.34
CA GLY A 424 -9.30 5.42 16.33
C GLY A 424 -8.05 4.72 15.81
N PRO A 425 -6.89 4.86 16.49
CA PRO A 425 -5.73 4.02 16.23
C PRO A 425 -6.04 2.50 16.27
N ASN A 426 -7.09 2.09 17.00
CA ASN A 426 -7.50 0.69 17.13
C ASN A 426 -8.31 0.14 15.94
N GLU A 427 -8.77 0.98 15.01
CA GLU A 427 -9.62 0.58 13.87
C GLU A 427 -8.95 0.84 12.51
N LEU A 428 -7.68 1.25 12.53
CA LEU A 428 -6.86 1.53 11.36
C LEU A 428 -6.76 0.35 10.40
N ASP A 429 -6.73 -0.88 10.92
CA ASP A 429 -6.64 -2.09 10.10
C ASP A 429 -7.84 -2.20 9.15
N THR A 430 -9.05 -2.02 9.70
CA THR A 430 -10.30 -2.00 8.91
C THR A 430 -10.27 -0.89 7.87
N TYR A 431 -9.78 0.29 8.23
CA TYR A 431 -9.61 1.42 7.30
C TYR A 431 -8.67 1.05 6.15
N PHE A 432 -7.49 0.49 6.44
CA PHE A 432 -6.49 0.18 5.41
C PHE A 432 -6.97 -0.92 4.47
N GLU A 433 -7.63 -1.94 4.99
CA GLU A 433 -8.24 -3.00 4.18
C GLU A 433 -9.32 -2.45 3.25
N LEU A 434 -10.24 -1.63 3.76
CA LEU A 434 -11.29 -1.01 2.94
C LEU A 434 -10.70 -0.05 1.91
N ARG A 435 -9.66 0.72 2.29
CA ARG A 435 -8.94 1.60 1.36
C ARG A 435 -8.21 0.80 0.29
N ARG A 436 -7.57 -0.31 0.65
CA ARG A 436 -6.85 -1.16 -0.31
C ARG A 436 -7.81 -1.83 -1.29
N TYR A 437 -8.93 -2.32 -0.77
CA TYR A 437 -9.93 -3.06 -1.54
C TYR A 437 -10.78 -2.13 -2.42
N TYR A 438 -11.42 -1.11 -1.82
CA TYR A 438 -12.34 -0.21 -2.52
C TYR A 438 -11.66 1.02 -3.10
N ARG A 439 -10.51 1.45 -2.55
CA ARG A 439 -9.75 2.66 -2.94
C ARG A 439 -10.48 4.00 -2.73
N ILE A 440 -11.54 4.05 -1.90
CA ILE A 440 -12.39 5.24 -1.63
C ILE A 440 -11.68 6.32 -0.80
N ASN A 441 -12.27 7.52 -0.74
CA ASN A 441 -11.79 8.55 0.19
C ASN A 441 -12.20 8.20 1.61
N PHE A 442 -11.51 8.76 2.59
CA PHE A 442 -11.87 8.61 3.98
C PHE A 442 -11.56 9.90 4.73
N SER A 443 -12.46 10.31 5.61
CA SER A 443 -12.18 11.33 6.61
C SER A 443 -11.39 10.73 7.76
N ILE A 444 -10.36 11.46 8.14
CA ILE A 444 -9.57 11.23 9.34
C ILE A 444 -10.14 12.17 10.38
N ASP A 445 -11.25 11.79 10.99
CA ASP A 445 -11.74 12.58 12.11
C ASP A 445 -10.77 12.39 13.29
N ALA A 446 -9.87 13.36 13.41
CA ALA A 446 -8.81 13.46 14.40
C ALA A 446 -9.34 13.85 15.79
N GLU A 447 -10.62 14.19 15.94
CA GLU A 447 -11.07 14.86 17.16
C GLU A 447 -11.25 13.91 18.34
N THR A 448 -11.78 12.72 18.12
CA THR A 448 -12.25 11.89 19.25
C THR A 448 -11.16 11.07 19.91
N LYS A 449 -10.03 10.79 19.25
CA LYS A 449 -8.92 10.00 19.83
C LYS A 449 -7.52 10.63 19.69
N LEU A 450 -7.37 11.73 18.96
CA LEU A 450 -6.08 12.45 18.81
C LEU A 450 -6.06 13.79 19.53
N LYS A 451 -7.12 14.19 20.24
CA LYS A 451 -7.07 15.31 21.18
C LYS A 451 -6.63 14.82 22.57
N THR A 452 -5.70 15.54 23.20
CA THR A 452 -5.37 15.38 24.63
C THR A 452 -5.70 16.71 25.31
N ASN A 453 -6.62 16.69 26.28
CA ASN A 453 -7.13 17.90 26.97
C ASN A 453 -7.73 18.98 26.04
N GLY A 454 -8.37 18.57 24.94
CA GLY A 454 -9.04 19.49 24.01
C GLY A 454 -8.14 20.10 22.93
N GLN A 455 -6.82 19.94 23.03
CA GLN A 455 -5.87 20.33 21.97
C GLN A 455 -5.50 19.13 21.12
N VAL A 456 -5.19 19.37 19.84
CA VAL A 456 -4.64 18.33 18.95
C VAL A 456 -3.32 17.85 19.56
N ASP A 457 -3.27 16.57 19.89
CA ASP A 457 -2.05 15.91 20.34
C ASP A 457 -1.17 15.69 19.10
N ILE A 458 -0.22 16.61 18.92
CA ILE A 458 0.66 16.64 17.74
C ILE A 458 1.37 15.30 17.56
N GLU A 459 1.83 14.66 18.64
CA GLU A 459 2.52 13.38 18.56
C GLU A 459 1.59 12.22 18.20
N LYS A 460 0.43 12.09 18.85
CA LYS A 460 -0.56 11.06 18.45
C LYS A 460 -1.02 11.25 17.01
N THR A 461 -1.24 12.50 16.62
CA THR A 461 -1.64 12.88 15.26
C THR A 461 -0.54 12.55 14.26
N ARG A 462 0.73 12.76 14.62
CA ARG A 462 1.91 12.40 13.82
C ARG A 462 2.02 10.92 13.57
N VAL A 463 1.90 10.11 14.61
CA VAL A 463 1.91 8.64 14.52
C VAL A 463 0.72 8.13 13.72
N TYR A 464 -0.47 8.71 13.93
CA TYR A 464 -1.67 8.30 13.22
C TYR A 464 -1.57 8.60 11.71
N LEU A 465 -1.03 9.76 11.34
CA LEU A 465 -0.84 10.16 9.95
C LEU A 465 0.41 9.56 9.31
N SER A 466 1.45 9.16 10.06
CA SER A 466 2.56 8.35 9.51
C SER A 466 2.05 6.99 9.06
N GLN A 467 1.08 6.42 9.79
CA GLN A 467 0.41 5.19 9.42
C GLN A 467 -0.50 5.38 8.18
N LEU A 468 -1.17 6.53 8.03
CA LEU A 468 -2.16 6.81 6.96
C LEU A 468 -1.57 7.38 5.67
N ILE A 469 -0.54 8.19 5.78
CA ILE A 469 0.16 8.85 4.68
C ILE A 469 1.44 8.06 4.39
N ARG A 470 1.30 6.94 3.68
CA ARG A 470 2.43 6.06 3.36
C ARG A 470 3.15 6.55 2.11
N PHE A 471 4.37 7.06 2.28
CA PHE A 471 5.24 7.51 1.17
C PHE A 471 6.40 6.58 0.87
N ASP A 472 6.76 5.71 1.79
CA ASP A 472 7.88 4.79 1.61
C ASP A 472 7.38 3.37 1.92
N ASP A 473 6.42 2.86 1.14
CA ASP A 473 6.09 1.41 1.15
C ASP A 473 7.42 0.64 1.12
N PRO A 474 7.63 -0.40 1.97
CA PRO A 474 8.84 -1.19 1.90
C PRO A 474 8.97 -1.66 0.46
N LYS A 475 10.19 -1.65 -0.11
CA LYS A 475 10.40 -1.93 -1.54
C LYS A 475 9.55 -3.13 -1.92
N GLN A 476 8.48 -2.90 -2.68
CA GLN A 476 7.50 -3.97 -2.97
C GLN A 476 8.20 -5.15 -3.64
N SER A 477 9.26 -4.86 -4.40
CA SER A 477 10.21 -5.83 -4.94
C SER A 477 10.86 -6.72 -3.86
N SER A 478 11.31 -6.15 -2.73
CA SER A 478 11.92 -6.89 -1.62
C SER A 478 10.89 -7.75 -0.87
N ILE A 479 9.66 -7.27 -0.66
CA ILE A 479 8.57 -8.09 -0.09
C ILE A 479 8.23 -9.26 -1.03
N ASP A 480 8.03 -8.98 -2.31
CA ASP A 480 7.69 -9.98 -3.32
C ASP A 480 8.83 -10.99 -3.54
N GLN A 481 10.08 -10.55 -3.44
CA GLN A 481 11.28 -11.39 -3.47
C GLN A 481 11.30 -12.33 -2.27
N THR A 482 11.12 -11.83 -1.05
CA THR A 482 11.08 -12.67 0.16
C THR A 482 9.97 -13.71 0.05
N LYS A 483 8.78 -13.34 -0.45
CA LYS A 483 7.68 -14.30 -0.70
C LYS A 483 8.03 -15.31 -1.79
N SER A 484 8.67 -14.89 -2.88
CA SER A 484 9.11 -15.81 -3.94
C SER A 484 10.17 -16.79 -3.43
N PHE A 485 11.11 -16.30 -2.63
CA PHE A 485 12.16 -17.07 -1.99
C PHE A 485 11.60 -18.13 -1.03
N LEU A 486 10.65 -17.74 -0.16
CA LEU A 486 9.97 -18.68 0.73
C LEU A 486 9.26 -19.80 -0.04
N ASN A 487 8.59 -19.45 -1.14
CA ASN A 487 7.93 -20.43 -2.00
C ASN A 487 8.92 -21.37 -2.71
N GLN A 488 10.08 -20.85 -3.17
CA GLN A 488 11.12 -21.65 -3.83
C GLN A 488 11.81 -22.63 -2.87
N HIS A 489 11.91 -22.27 -1.59
CA HIS A 489 12.55 -23.09 -0.56
C HIS A 489 11.55 -23.84 0.31
N ARG A 490 10.31 -24.00 -0.17
CA ARG A 490 9.28 -24.79 0.49
C ARG A 490 9.65 -26.28 0.40
N ARG A 491 9.57 -26.98 1.52
CA ARG A 491 10.07 -28.35 1.67
C ARG A 491 8.97 -29.28 2.17
N SER A 492 8.98 -30.52 1.69
CA SER A 492 8.13 -31.60 2.20
C SER A 492 8.76 -32.35 3.37
N ASP A 493 10.09 -32.31 3.49
CA ASP A 493 10.87 -33.14 4.41
C ASP A 493 11.86 -32.33 5.24
N TRP A 494 12.41 -32.97 6.28
CA TRP A 494 13.46 -32.41 7.11
C TRP A 494 14.75 -32.20 6.31
N ASP A 495 15.49 -31.16 6.70
CA ASP A 495 16.75 -30.79 6.06
C ASP A 495 17.88 -30.64 7.08
N LYS A 496 19.12 -30.54 6.57
CA LYS A 496 20.34 -30.35 7.35
C LYS A 496 21.11 -29.15 6.84
N VAL A 497 21.50 -28.27 7.76
CA VAL A 497 22.30 -27.09 7.43
C VAL A 497 23.51 -26.99 8.35
N THR A 498 24.63 -26.51 7.80
CA THR A 498 25.84 -26.24 8.59
C THR A 498 26.02 -24.75 8.73
N ILE A 499 26.01 -24.25 9.97
CA ILE A 499 26.21 -22.84 10.31
C ILE A 499 27.40 -22.76 11.25
N GLU A 500 28.44 -21.99 10.92
CA GLU A 500 29.67 -21.84 11.73
C GLU A 500 30.21 -23.19 12.26
N ASN A 501 30.29 -24.20 11.37
CA ASN A 501 30.75 -25.57 11.67
C ASN A 501 29.84 -26.39 12.62
N LYS A 502 28.57 -26.03 12.76
CA LYS A 502 27.57 -26.78 13.53
C LYS A 502 26.42 -27.23 12.63
N GLU A 503 26.07 -28.51 12.72
CA GLU A 503 24.95 -29.09 11.99
C GLU A 503 23.63 -28.84 12.76
N PHE A 504 22.66 -28.23 12.09
CA PHE A 504 21.29 -28.05 12.55
C PHE A 504 20.34 -28.85 11.67
N LEU A 505 19.38 -29.53 12.31
CA LEU A 505 18.22 -30.08 11.62
C LEU A 505 17.18 -28.97 11.44
N ILE A 506 16.54 -28.91 10.29
CA ILE A 506 15.49 -27.93 10.00
C ILE A 506 14.21 -28.69 9.63
N HIS A 507 13.15 -28.46 10.40
CA HIS A 507 11.82 -28.99 10.14
C HIS A 507 11.19 -28.28 8.91
N PRO A 508 10.42 -28.96 8.05
CA PRO A 508 9.84 -28.35 6.84
C PRO A 508 8.97 -27.13 7.12
N ASN A 509 8.16 -27.17 8.19
CA ASN A 509 7.31 -26.06 8.65
C ASN A 509 8.04 -25.00 9.51
N VAL A 510 9.38 -24.94 9.46
CA VAL A 510 10.20 -23.98 10.21
C VAL A 510 11.10 -23.23 9.25
N PHE A 511 11.25 -21.92 9.50
CA PHE A 511 12.10 -21.02 8.73
C PHE A 511 13.50 -21.62 8.49
N HIS A 512 13.93 -21.59 7.23
CA HIS A 512 15.17 -22.24 6.81
C HIS A 512 16.40 -21.39 7.13
N ALA A 513 16.93 -21.54 8.34
CA ALA A 513 18.08 -20.79 8.84
C ALA A 513 19.36 -20.89 7.96
N GLY A 514 19.52 -21.97 7.18
CA GLY A 514 20.67 -22.12 6.28
C GLY A 514 20.63 -21.32 4.98
N VAL A 515 19.48 -20.76 4.56
CA VAL A 515 19.38 -20.00 3.30
C VAL A 515 19.40 -18.49 3.52
N PHE A 516 19.18 -18.02 4.75
CA PHE A 516 19.24 -16.61 5.11
C PHE A 516 20.57 -16.29 5.81
N PRO A 517 21.48 -15.53 5.17
CA PRO A 517 22.77 -15.18 5.75
C PRO A 517 22.64 -14.43 7.08
N SER A 518 21.54 -13.70 7.27
CA SER A 518 21.24 -12.91 8.47
C SER A 518 21.17 -13.77 9.73
N THR A 519 20.65 -15.00 9.67
CA THR A 519 20.57 -15.88 10.84
C THR A 519 21.95 -16.23 11.39
N SER A 520 22.91 -16.54 10.52
CA SER A 520 24.30 -16.81 10.91
C SER A 520 24.94 -15.57 11.55
N TRP A 521 24.69 -14.41 10.95
CA TRP A 521 25.22 -13.14 11.46
C TRP A 521 24.64 -12.76 12.84
N PHE A 522 23.32 -12.89 13.03
CA PHE A 522 22.69 -12.69 14.33
C PHE A 522 23.25 -13.66 15.37
N ALA A 523 23.37 -14.94 15.03
CA ALA A 523 23.92 -15.94 15.95
C ALA A 523 25.35 -15.59 16.40
N GLU A 524 26.22 -15.19 15.47
CA GLU A 524 27.59 -14.78 15.76
C GLU A 524 27.63 -13.51 16.64
N LYS A 525 26.92 -12.47 16.23
CA LYS A 525 26.96 -11.15 16.89
C LYS A 525 26.30 -11.16 18.25
N VAL A 526 25.08 -11.70 18.37
CA VAL A 526 24.36 -11.78 19.63
C VAL A 526 25.16 -12.59 20.65
N SER A 527 25.75 -13.72 20.25
CA SER A 527 26.61 -14.53 21.13
C SER A 527 27.82 -13.77 21.68
N LYS A 528 28.41 -12.86 20.89
CA LYS A 528 29.50 -11.97 21.35
C LYS A 528 28.97 -10.92 22.33
N ILE A 529 27.84 -10.30 22.01
CA ILE A 529 27.21 -9.24 22.82
C ILE A 529 26.80 -9.77 24.21
N VAL A 530 26.26 -10.99 24.28
CA VAL A 530 25.68 -11.56 25.52
C VAL A 530 26.65 -12.43 26.31
N LYS A 531 27.92 -12.54 25.89
CA LYS A 531 28.93 -13.41 26.52
C LYS A 531 29.08 -13.18 28.03
N GLY A 532 28.91 -11.94 28.49
CA GLY A 532 28.97 -11.55 29.90
C GLY A 532 27.69 -11.77 30.72
N THR A 533 26.59 -12.19 30.08
CA THR A 533 25.29 -12.34 30.73
C THR A 533 25.07 -13.75 31.30
N THR A 534 24.07 -13.87 32.17
CA THR A 534 23.69 -15.13 32.84
C THR A 534 22.31 -15.62 32.46
N HIS A 535 21.39 -14.73 32.09
CA HIS A 535 20.01 -15.04 31.75
C HIS A 535 19.65 -14.36 30.44
N PHE A 536 19.38 -15.16 29.40
CA PHE A 536 19.05 -14.69 28.07
C PHE A 536 17.69 -15.25 27.63
N CYS A 537 16.88 -14.44 26.96
CA CYS A 537 15.65 -14.87 26.34
C CYS A 537 15.71 -14.63 24.83
N GLU A 538 15.34 -15.64 24.03
CA GLU A 538 15.10 -15.48 22.60
C GLU A 538 13.61 -15.61 22.31
N VAL A 539 13.04 -14.60 21.64
CA VAL A 539 11.69 -14.66 21.07
C VAL A 539 11.79 -15.03 19.59
N GLY A 540 10.93 -15.94 19.13
CA GLY A 540 10.91 -16.42 17.74
C GLY A 540 12.10 -17.31 17.40
N CYS A 541 12.39 -18.32 18.23
CA CYS A 541 13.62 -19.11 18.12
C CYS A 541 13.76 -19.97 16.85
N GLY A 542 12.69 -20.22 16.10
CA GLY A 542 12.75 -20.94 14.83
C GLY A 542 13.36 -22.34 14.97
N SER A 543 14.48 -22.59 14.29
CA SER A 543 15.22 -23.86 14.40
C SER A 543 16.22 -23.91 15.57
N GLY A 544 16.35 -22.82 16.33
CA GLY A 544 17.15 -22.77 17.54
C GLY A 544 18.60 -22.36 17.33
N VAL A 545 18.95 -21.81 16.16
CA VAL A 545 20.34 -21.47 15.82
C VAL A 545 20.92 -20.49 16.83
N ILE A 546 20.32 -19.32 17.00
CA ILE A 546 20.80 -18.28 17.91
C ILE A 546 20.80 -18.80 19.36
N SER A 547 19.69 -19.39 19.83
CA SER A 547 19.59 -20.03 21.14
C SER A 547 20.72 -21.01 21.44
N CYS A 548 21.08 -21.87 20.49
CA CYS A 548 22.16 -22.84 20.66
C CYS A 548 23.52 -22.15 20.71
N PHE A 549 23.79 -21.20 19.81
CA PHE A 549 25.04 -20.44 19.82
C PHE A 549 25.23 -19.65 21.12
N VAL A 550 24.17 -18.99 21.59
CA VAL A 550 24.18 -18.29 22.88
C VAL A 550 24.42 -19.27 24.04
N GLY A 551 23.73 -20.42 24.06
CA GLY A 551 23.92 -21.47 25.07
C GLY A 551 25.33 -22.08 25.10
N MET A 552 26.05 -22.02 23.97
CA MET A 552 27.46 -22.43 23.86
C MET A 552 28.44 -21.30 24.19
N SER A 553 28.03 -20.03 24.08
CA SER A 553 28.91 -18.86 24.25
C SER A 553 29.51 -18.73 25.66
N ASN A 554 28.77 -19.18 26.68
CA ASN A 554 29.14 -19.07 28.08
C ASN A 554 28.55 -20.25 28.89
N PRO A 555 29.35 -21.05 29.63
CA PRO A 555 28.84 -22.16 30.44
C PRO A 555 27.84 -21.80 31.54
N LYS A 556 27.82 -20.54 31.99
CA LYS A 556 26.93 -20.04 33.05
C LYS A 556 25.60 -19.50 32.53
N ILE A 557 25.44 -19.33 31.22
CA ILE A 557 24.24 -18.74 30.65
C ILE A 557 23.07 -19.73 30.71
N ARG A 558 21.90 -19.20 31.07
CA ARG A 558 20.59 -19.86 31.00
C ARG A 558 19.81 -19.19 29.88
N VAL A 559 19.33 -19.99 28.94
CA VAL A 559 18.55 -19.52 27.80
C VAL A 559 17.12 -20.01 27.94
N ILE A 560 16.15 -19.09 27.81
CA ILE A 560 14.74 -19.44 27.59
C ILE A 560 14.33 -18.96 26.20
N ALA A 561 14.00 -19.91 25.34
CA ALA A 561 13.53 -19.66 23.98
C ALA A 561 12.01 -19.79 23.91
N THR A 562 11.35 -18.92 23.16
CA THR A 562 9.89 -18.96 22.94
C THR A 562 9.57 -18.84 21.46
N ASP A 563 8.56 -19.57 21.00
CA ASP A 563 8.04 -19.48 19.63
C ASP A 563 6.54 -19.76 19.60
N ILE A 564 5.81 -19.07 18.74
CA ILE A 564 4.38 -19.31 18.54
C ILE A 564 4.16 -20.59 17.72
N ASN A 565 5.09 -20.91 16.82
CA ASN A 565 5.04 -22.09 15.97
C ASN A 565 5.47 -23.33 16.77
N PRO A 566 4.57 -24.31 17.01
CA PRO A 566 4.93 -25.51 17.76
C PRO A 566 6.04 -26.33 17.08
N PHE A 567 6.14 -26.30 15.74
CA PHE A 567 7.20 -27.00 15.01
C PHE A 567 8.57 -26.36 15.28
N ALA A 568 8.63 -25.04 15.44
CA ALA A 568 9.86 -24.32 15.78
C ALA A 568 10.32 -24.64 17.21
N SER A 569 9.40 -24.65 18.17
CA SER A 569 9.72 -25.05 19.55
C SER A 569 10.29 -26.48 19.62
N GLU A 570 9.67 -27.44 18.93
CA GLU A 570 10.16 -28.83 18.91
C GLU A 570 11.48 -28.97 18.14
N ASN A 571 11.63 -28.27 17.00
CA ASN A 571 12.87 -28.27 16.25
C ASN A 571 14.05 -27.70 17.06
N THR A 572 13.82 -26.62 17.81
CA THR A 572 14.81 -26.02 18.71
C THR A 572 15.22 -26.98 19.82
N LYS A 573 14.26 -27.69 20.46
CA LYS A 573 14.57 -28.72 21.47
C LYS A 573 15.45 -29.83 20.90
N LEU A 574 15.11 -30.35 19.72
CA LEU A 574 15.86 -31.41 19.06
C LEU A 574 17.32 -30.98 18.78
N ASN A 575 17.53 -29.76 18.27
CA ASN A 575 18.87 -29.24 18.04
C ASN A 575 19.63 -29.00 19.35
N ALA A 576 18.95 -28.51 20.39
CA ALA A 576 19.53 -28.34 21.73
C ALA A 576 20.03 -29.67 22.31
N GLU A 577 19.24 -30.74 22.20
CA GLU A 577 19.60 -32.08 22.67
C GLU A 577 20.80 -32.64 21.91
N ARG A 578 20.81 -32.53 20.59
CA ARG A 578 21.94 -32.94 19.74
C ARG A 578 23.23 -32.22 20.11
N MET A 579 23.13 -30.98 20.59
CA MET A 579 24.26 -30.17 21.07
C MET A 579 24.54 -30.28 22.57
N LYS A 580 23.81 -31.14 23.30
CA LYS A 580 23.93 -31.34 24.75
C LYS A 580 23.66 -30.07 25.58
N LEU A 581 22.73 -29.23 25.13
CA LEU A 581 22.36 -27.96 25.76
C LEU A 581 21.08 -28.03 26.60
N GLN A 582 20.42 -29.18 26.71
CA GLN A 582 19.13 -29.37 27.40
C GLN A 582 19.13 -28.96 28.88
N LYS A 583 20.30 -28.92 29.53
CA LYS A 583 20.43 -28.44 30.91
C LYS A 583 20.44 -26.92 31.02
N ARG A 584 20.64 -26.19 29.92
CA ARG A 584 20.88 -24.73 29.87
C ARG A 584 19.88 -23.99 29.00
N LEU A 585 19.31 -24.65 27.99
CA LEU A 585 18.35 -24.10 27.04
C LEU A 585 16.98 -24.74 27.30
N GLU A 586 16.05 -23.93 27.80
CA GLU A 586 14.64 -24.29 27.94
C GLU A 586 13.85 -23.68 26.78
N VAL A 587 12.93 -24.44 26.20
CA VAL A 587 12.13 -23.99 25.05
C VAL A 587 10.66 -24.07 25.38
N LYS A 588 9.94 -22.96 25.16
CA LYS A 588 8.51 -22.82 25.44
C LYS A 588 7.75 -22.48 24.16
N LYS A 589 6.49 -22.89 24.10
CA LYS A 589 5.56 -22.49 23.06
C LYS A 589 4.72 -21.33 23.58
N GLY A 590 4.75 -20.18 22.92
CA GLY A 590 4.02 -18.99 23.35
C GLY A 590 4.05 -17.88 22.33
N ASP A 591 3.03 -17.01 22.39
CA ASP A 591 3.01 -15.78 21.62
C ASP A 591 3.87 -14.72 22.32
N VAL A 592 4.95 -14.29 21.66
CA VAL A 592 5.97 -13.41 22.23
C VAL A 592 6.45 -13.97 23.58
N LEU A 593 6.18 -13.29 24.70
CA LEU A 593 6.67 -13.63 26.05
C LEU A 593 5.58 -14.25 26.94
N ASP A 594 4.39 -14.55 26.41
CA ASP A 594 3.25 -15.05 27.22
C ASP A 594 3.53 -16.39 27.92
N SER A 595 4.43 -17.20 27.37
CA SER A 595 4.80 -18.49 27.96
C SER A 595 5.85 -18.38 29.07
N ILE A 596 6.44 -17.20 29.26
CA ILE A 596 7.48 -16.98 30.25
C ILE A 596 6.86 -16.92 31.66
N PRO A 597 7.36 -17.72 32.63
CA PRO A 597 6.83 -17.70 33.99
C PRO A 597 6.95 -16.32 34.64
N GLU A 598 5.92 -15.91 35.37
CA GLU A 598 5.97 -14.68 36.19
C GLU A 598 7.15 -14.71 37.16
N GLY A 599 7.83 -13.57 37.30
CA GLY A 599 9.04 -13.44 38.12
C GLY A 599 10.35 -13.82 37.41
N SER A 600 10.30 -14.33 36.17
CA SER A 600 11.52 -14.51 35.37
C SER A 600 12.15 -13.16 35.02
N LEU A 601 13.47 -13.02 35.19
CA LEU A 601 14.20 -11.79 34.86
C LEU A 601 15.45 -12.08 34.03
N PHE A 602 15.56 -11.43 32.87
CA PHE A 602 16.65 -11.61 31.92
C PHE A 602 17.62 -10.43 31.94
N ASP A 603 18.90 -10.74 31.74
CA ASP A 603 19.94 -9.74 31.44
C ASP A 603 19.78 -9.21 30.02
N THR A 604 19.32 -10.06 29.10
CA THR A 604 19.07 -9.67 27.71
C THR A 604 17.89 -10.45 27.15
N ILE A 605 16.99 -9.74 26.47
CA ILE A 605 15.93 -10.33 25.65
C ILE A 605 16.23 -9.95 24.21
N PHE A 606 16.28 -10.94 23.33
CA PHE A 606 16.52 -10.74 21.90
C PHE A 606 15.35 -11.26 21.08
N TRP A 607 14.95 -10.50 20.08
CA TRP A 607 14.10 -10.99 19.01
C TRP A 607 14.74 -10.66 17.67
N ALA A 608 15.08 -11.68 16.89
CA ALA A 608 15.44 -11.50 15.50
C ALA A 608 14.16 -11.14 14.71
N LEU A 609 13.88 -9.85 14.54
CA LEU A 609 12.79 -9.34 13.70
C LEU A 609 13.35 -9.02 12.30
N PRO A 610 13.55 -9.97 11.37
CA PRO A 610 13.74 -9.56 9.98
C PRO A 610 12.44 -9.03 9.36
N PHE A 611 11.35 -8.94 10.17
CA PHE A 611 9.99 -8.81 9.70
C PHE A 611 9.84 -7.66 8.71
N GLY A 612 9.53 -8.04 7.48
CA GLY A 612 9.03 -7.07 6.54
C GLY A 612 7.75 -6.47 7.08
N PHE A 613 7.56 -5.19 6.87
CA PHE A 613 6.29 -4.58 7.18
C PHE A 613 5.25 -4.99 6.13
N LEU A 614 4.08 -5.42 6.58
CA LEU A 614 2.90 -5.54 5.74
C LEU A 614 1.81 -4.61 6.23
N ASP A 615 0.94 -4.20 5.32
CA ASP A 615 -0.25 -3.46 5.72
C ASP A 615 -1.05 -4.30 6.73
N PRO A 616 -1.56 -3.67 7.81
CA PRO A 616 -2.47 -4.36 8.71
C PRO A 616 -3.67 -4.94 7.94
N GLY A 617 -4.10 -6.15 8.32
CA GLY A 617 -5.19 -6.85 7.63
C GLY A 617 -4.80 -7.59 6.35
N THR A 618 -3.51 -7.61 5.99
CA THR A 618 -3.03 -8.48 4.92
C THR A 618 -3.27 -9.95 5.31
N GLU A 619 -4.03 -10.69 4.50
CA GLU A 619 -4.16 -12.14 4.68
C GLU A 619 -2.79 -12.81 4.55
N MET A 620 -2.45 -13.64 5.53
CA MET A 620 -1.16 -14.30 5.64
C MET A 620 -1.36 -15.76 6.02
N ASP A 621 -0.54 -16.62 5.45
CA ASP A 621 -0.38 -17.97 5.96
C ASP A 621 0.68 -18.02 7.08
N LEU A 622 0.84 -19.19 7.68
CA LEU A 622 1.81 -19.42 8.76
C LEU A 622 3.27 -19.24 8.30
N GLU A 623 3.56 -19.27 7.00
CA GLU A 623 4.91 -19.04 6.45
C GLU A 623 5.19 -17.55 6.31
N ASP A 624 4.22 -16.77 5.83
CA ASP A 624 4.28 -15.32 5.79
C ASP A 624 4.49 -14.74 7.21
N MET A 625 3.83 -15.29 8.23
CA MET A 625 3.99 -14.86 9.64
C MET A 625 5.40 -15.07 10.22
N GLN A 626 6.25 -15.86 9.55
CA GLN A 626 7.63 -16.06 9.97
C GLN A 626 8.54 -14.90 9.52
N VAL A 627 8.09 -14.08 8.57
CA VAL A 627 8.92 -13.04 7.94
C VAL A 627 8.21 -11.69 7.82
N PHE A 628 6.95 -11.57 8.22
CA PHE A 628 6.22 -10.29 8.23
C PHE A 628 5.42 -10.09 9.52
N ASP A 629 5.30 -8.83 9.97
CA ASP A 629 4.45 -8.43 11.11
C ASP A 629 3.52 -7.27 10.69
N PRO A 630 2.27 -7.57 10.26
CA PRO A 630 1.32 -6.55 9.82
C PRO A 630 1.07 -5.49 10.88
N GLY A 631 1.31 -4.22 10.53
CA GLY A 631 1.11 -3.12 11.47
C GLY A 631 2.00 -3.14 12.71
N TYR A 632 3.07 -3.95 12.72
CA TYR A 632 3.94 -4.14 13.89
C TYR A 632 3.18 -4.56 15.16
N ARG A 633 2.13 -5.38 15.01
CA ARG A 633 1.30 -5.84 16.12
C ARG A 633 2.11 -6.65 17.13
N ALA A 634 2.93 -7.57 16.64
CA ALA A 634 3.73 -8.43 17.50
C ALA A 634 4.86 -7.63 18.17
N ILE A 635 5.45 -6.66 17.46
CA ILE A 635 6.41 -5.71 18.03
C ILE A 635 5.80 -4.87 19.15
N ARG A 636 4.59 -4.32 18.97
CA ARG A 636 3.88 -3.57 20.02
C ARG A 636 3.70 -4.41 21.28
N LYS A 637 3.25 -5.66 21.12
CA LYS A 637 3.12 -6.62 22.23
C LYS A 637 4.47 -6.90 22.89
N PHE A 638 5.55 -7.03 22.12
CA PHE A 638 6.89 -7.24 22.64
C PHE A 638 7.41 -6.07 23.44
N PHE A 639 7.31 -4.83 22.94
CA PHE A 639 7.73 -3.64 23.69
C PHE A 639 6.91 -3.47 24.98
N GLN A 640 5.63 -3.82 24.95
CA GLN A 640 4.78 -3.79 26.15
C GLN A 640 5.17 -4.84 27.19
N THR A 641 5.47 -6.07 26.75
CA THR A 641 5.68 -7.22 27.66
C THR A 641 7.12 -7.35 28.12
N ALA A 642 8.11 -7.03 27.28
CA ALA A 642 9.53 -7.20 27.58
C ALA A 642 9.99 -6.44 28.82
N ARG A 643 9.42 -5.24 29.07
CA ARG A 643 9.73 -4.46 30.28
C ARG A 643 9.54 -5.24 31.58
N LYS A 644 8.53 -6.11 31.65
CA LYS A 644 8.21 -6.91 32.85
C LYS A 644 9.26 -7.99 33.14
N PHE A 645 9.99 -8.43 32.13
CA PHE A 645 10.92 -9.55 32.20
C PHE A 645 12.39 -9.13 32.10
N LEU A 646 12.67 -7.82 32.01
CA LEU A 646 14.04 -7.29 32.03
C LEU A 646 14.47 -6.93 33.45
N LYS A 647 15.72 -7.25 33.79
CA LYS A 647 16.37 -6.71 34.99
C LYS A 647 16.48 -5.17 34.91
N PRO A 648 16.73 -4.46 36.03
CA PRO A 648 16.87 -3.00 36.05
C PRO A 648 17.88 -2.42 35.04
N ASN A 649 18.91 -3.19 34.67
CA ASN A 649 19.91 -2.85 33.62
C ASN A 649 19.90 -3.85 32.46
N GLY A 650 18.78 -4.55 32.26
CA GLY A 650 18.62 -5.52 31.19
C GLY A 650 18.54 -4.84 29.82
N ARG A 651 19.05 -5.52 28.80
CA ARG A 651 19.13 -5.01 27.43
C ARG A 651 18.04 -5.64 26.56
N LEU A 652 17.31 -4.82 25.81
CA LEU A 652 16.43 -5.30 24.75
C LEU A 652 17.20 -5.23 23.43
N LEU A 653 17.43 -6.37 22.79
CA LEU A 653 18.10 -6.44 21.50
C LEU A 653 17.08 -6.82 20.42
N ILE A 654 17.15 -6.14 19.28
CA ILE A 654 16.20 -6.29 18.19
C ILE A 654 16.99 -6.46 16.90
N GLY A 655 16.89 -7.61 16.25
CA GLY A 655 17.28 -7.71 14.85
C GLY A 655 16.25 -6.97 14.01
N PHE A 656 16.66 -6.14 13.04
CA PHE A 656 15.75 -5.38 12.18
C PHE A 656 16.29 -5.27 10.74
N SER A 657 15.45 -4.91 9.78
CA SER A 657 15.90 -4.52 8.44
C SER A 657 15.13 -3.29 7.97
N SER A 658 15.83 -2.16 7.87
CA SER A 658 15.25 -0.93 7.30
C SER A 658 14.89 -1.03 5.81
N ASP A 659 15.37 -2.05 5.09
CA ASP A 659 14.97 -2.31 3.70
C ASP A 659 13.65 -3.10 3.60
N LEU A 660 13.33 -3.91 4.61
CA LEU A 660 12.12 -4.73 4.66
C LEU A 660 11.00 -4.11 5.51
N GLY A 661 11.36 -3.35 6.55
CA GLY A 661 10.44 -2.69 7.48
C GLY A 661 10.67 -1.18 7.59
N HIS A 662 9.66 -0.46 8.06
CA HIS A 662 9.76 0.97 8.34
C HIS A 662 10.47 1.24 9.68
N TYR A 663 11.69 1.76 9.63
CA TYR A 663 12.45 2.12 10.83
C TYR A 663 11.81 3.30 11.60
N ASP A 664 11.35 4.34 10.90
CA ASP A 664 10.76 5.52 11.55
C ASP A 664 9.50 5.17 12.35
N LEU A 665 8.64 4.31 11.78
CA LEU A 665 7.47 3.79 12.49
C LEU A 665 7.87 2.92 13.69
N LEU A 666 8.93 2.11 13.57
CA LEU A 666 9.45 1.32 14.68
C LEU A 666 9.92 2.23 15.84
N GLU A 667 10.62 3.32 15.52
CA GLU A 667 11.09 4.31 16.50
C GLU A 667 9.92 5.04 17.17
N GLU A 668 8.88 5.40 16.40
CA GLU A 668 7.64 5.97 16.92
C GLU A 668 6.96 5.02 17.91
N ILE A 669 6.79 3.75 17.54
CA ILE A 669 6.21 2.73 18.42
C ILE A 669 7.03 2.56 19.69
N ALA A 670 8.36 2.55 19.58
CA ALA A 670 9.23 2.44 20.75
C ALA A 670 9.01 3.60 21.75
N LYS A 671 8.87 4.83 21.25
CA LYS A 671 8.59 6.01 22.09
C LYS A 671 7.27 5.86 22.86
N GLU A 672 6.23 5.23 22.28
CA GLU A 672 4.97 4.96 22.98
C GLU A 672 5.14 4.09 24.25
N PHE A 673 6.19 3.26 24.31
CA PHE A 673 6.51 2.39 25.43
C PHE A 673 7.68 2.90 26.28
N ASN A 674 8.02 4.19 26.16
CA ASN A 674 9.20 4.82 26.78
C ASN A 674 10.49 4.04 26.48
N LEU A 675 10.64 3.56 25.24
CA LEU A 675 11.78 2.80 24.78
C LEU A 675 12.58 3.63 23.79
N LYS A 676 13.87 3.84 24.05
CA LYS A 676 14.79 4.48 23.11
C LYS A 676 15.54 3.41 22.34
N LEU A 677 15.45 3.45 21.01
CA LEU A 677 16.20 2.56 20.12
C LEU A 677 17.51 3.22 19.67
N SER A 678 18.59 2.45 19.66
CA SER A 678 19.87 2.85 19.06
C SER A 678 20.46 1.70 18.27
N LYS A 679 20.91 1.97 17.05
CA LYS A 679 21.62 0.97 16.24
C LYS A 679 23.00 0.71 16.80
N ILE A 680 23.31 -0.56 17.07
CA ILE A 680 24.61 -0.97 17.63
C ILE A 680 25.46 -1.79 16.64
N ASP A 681 24.85 -2.36 15.60
CA ASP A 681 25.56 -3.05 14.52
C ASP A 681 24.69 -3.06 13.24
N GLU A 682 25.32 -3.16 12.07
CA GLU A 682 24.62 -3.35 10.80
C GLU A 682 25.46 -4.16 9.82
N ARG A 683 24.78 -4.89 8.93
CA ARG A 683 25.40 -5.63 7.85
C ARG A 683 24.49 -5.67 6.64
N ALA A 684 25.02 -5.22 5.51
CA ALA A 684 24.39 -5.48 4.23
C ALA A 684 24.72 -6.90 3.78
N MET A 685 23.71 -7.66 3.39
CA MET A 685 23.85 -9.06 2.98
C MET A 685 23.18 -9.25 1.63
N THR A 686 23.84 -9.99 0.75
CA THR A 686 23.32 -10.28 -0.59
C THR A 686 22.59 -11.62 -0.54
N GLU A 687 21.28 -11.58 -0.78
CA GLU A 687 20.47 -12.78 -1.01
C GLU A 687 20.26 -12.95 -2.52
N VAL A 688 19.50 -12.02 -3.12
CA VAL A 688 19.39 -11.78 -4.57
C VAL A 688 19.68 -10.31 -4.85
N ASP A 689 19.10 -9.43 -4.03
CA ASP A 689 19.46 -8.03 -3.85
C ASP A 689 20.21 -7.82 -2.53
N GLN A 690 20.91 -6.69 -2.39
CA GLN A 690 21.56 -6.30 -1.14
C GLN A 690 20.53 -5.76 -0.13
N VAL A 691 20.28 -6.52 0.94
CA VAL A 691 19.36 -6.16 2.03
C VAL A 691 20.18 -5.81 3.27
N LYS A 692 19.88 -4.67 3.89
CA LYS A 692 20.52 -4.23 5.13
C LYS A 692 19.82 -4.82 6.34
N PHE A 693 20.58 -5.51 7.18
CA PHE A 693 20.15 -5.97 8.50
C PHE A 693 20.86 -5.18 9.59
N GLU A 694 20.18 -4.94 10.69
CA GLU A 694 20.60 -4.10 11.80
C GLU A 694 20.37 -4.82 13.12
N ILE A 695 21.20 -4.54 14.12
CA ILE A 695 20.91 -4.88 15.52
C ILE A 695 20.67 -3.55 16.24
N LEU A 696 19.46 -3.40 16.76
CA LEU A 696 19.04 -2.27 17.57
C LEU A 696 19.07 -2.66 19.04
N GLU A 697 19.48 -1.72 19.88
CA GLU A 697 19.39 -1.78 21.32
C GLU A 697 18.28 -0.87 21.80
N GLY A 698 17.35 -1.42 22.58
CA GLY A 698 16.27 -0.71 23.24
C GLY A 698 16.56 -0.50 24.74
N ILE A 699 16.47 0.74 25.19
CA ILE A 699 16.61 1.13 26.60
C ILE A 699 15.32 1.81 27.07
N TYR A 700 14.67 1.23 28.08
CA TYR A 700 13.49 1.83 28.69
C TYR A 700 13.88 3.00 29.60
N TYR A 701 13.17 4.12 29.51
CA TYR A 701 13.40 5.34 30.29
C TYR A 701 12.19 5.77 31.13
#